data_AF-A0A264Y5Z1-F1
#
_entry.id   AF-A0A264Y5Z1-F1
#
_cell.length_a   1.000
_cell.length_b   1.000
_cell.length_c   1.000
_cell.angle_alpha   90.00
_cell.angle_beta   90.00
_cell.angle_gamma   90.00
#
_symmetry.space_group_name_H-M   'P 1'
#
loop_
_entity.id
_entity.type
_entity.pdbx_description
1 polymer ?
#
loop_
_entity_poly.entity_id
_entity_poly.type
_entity_poly.pdbx_seq_one_letter_code
_entity_poly.pdbx_strand_id
1 'polypeptide(L)'
;MFKLFPTLSRAMMAAAMLLPSTMNAQTPSTASAYDVPFSELWMSWKSDLKNNVWTVEDKNNDKITWGADLGVGNLMCYDGSAQKQDADDWIVSPPIKLVAGQAYRVETSAFRSPQGGQGELSIAYGLSDDPSEYTTIVDKTAVTSALSWGGTLNATQLSGVFTAPTTGNYRFGIHATSKQRGAILLNGVKVTSEAATSVRPATINDLVVEVGAKGAISAKVKFTVPAKDYKGAPLSSVSRVQIYRDYNDLVKVYENPTPGQQIEWNDEAVTGGKHVYSVYTTANDIRSDEAQTSVYVGVDTPMAPQNVRVWDNLDGTAKLMWDETTENSGANGGYVDISERYYHVYLLEYGYLKEPGANYEGLTKPEYTLTDVNYEGSQYVKQYVVKALTNTPTDTLAVSEYGRYGFAVGKPHAMPWVESFPGKTLGAGPWMIDATQTGRFGLGEESQDNDNGSLIFSPQKGQTRACIQGPKVDISNAGNPQLVFWYYAVPGTDGKITMKILRNGQTMETAGVVDYNELEGEQGWRSAAFDLSQFSTTGTENGYIRPFIYAEAENTSIQIDNIKIYDAVASNIEAAIVAPAHVQKGKKCGVTINVTNLGTAKASGYTVSLYVDGKKLETQEGEDLEPNKMASYDFAFTPNLYTEEISVQGQADWDADVVPENNLTEEKIVYVTSAVLPGITDLALQQNGSNAVLTWTGMNNVEGTTVYDSFENYSPWLISNVGDWTLYDGDKAGTYGFGGITYPHMKEAVSFIVFNPWQVSGISSNEMDLFASVFNPRSGKQFMLANAATIDTGTPTNDWLISPALSGEEQTVSFWVKAPNDNVTNNDQYQNAGPETFDVYYSEDDNNPSSFIKINKESLEATCNWTKHEINLPEGALYFAVVYTTTGGLTAYNFEPNYFCVDDVTYKTGGLKVMGYNVYRDGELAKKLDANTTTWTDTEATGTHTYVVITVYANGESLASNTVGVGDNWTGINDIVVAPNNANAPVYNTAGQRVGNNLKDVKGGIFIQNGRKVVVK
;
A
#
# COMPACT_ATOMS: atom_id res chain seq x y z
N MET A 1 24.47 -33.88 19.92
CA MET A 1 23.50 -33.74 21.03
C MET A 1 23.42 -32.28 21.47
N PHE A 2 23.08 -31.34 20.56
CA PHE A 2 22.76 -29.94 20.88
C PHE A 2 21.87 -29.37 19.76
N LYS A 3 20.56 -29.58 19.92
CA LYS A 3 19.45 -28.86 19.28
C LYS A 3 18.64 -28.27 20.45
N LEU A 4 17.91 -27.17 20.18
CA LEU A 4 17.12 -26.33 21.11
C LEU A 4 17.95 -25.32 21.92
N PHE A 5 17.90 -24.04 21.54
CA PHE A 5 17.88 -22.85 22.42
C PHE A 5 17.80 -21.44 21.75
N PRO A 6 17.38 -21.21 20.48
CA PRO A 6 17.16 -19.82 20.02
C PRO A 6 15.70 -19.34 20.05
N THR A 7 14.70 -20.22 20.23
CA THR A 7 13.28 -19.84 20.19
C THR A 7 12.66 -19.53 21.55
N LEU A 8 13.32 -19.89 22.66
CA LEU A 8 12.86 -19.58 24.03
C LEU A 8 13.41 -18.25 24.59
N SER A 9 14.47 -17.69 24.01
CA SER A 9 15.01 -16.39 24.44
C SER A 9 14.24 -15.19 23.89
N ARG A 10 13.63 -15.32 22.70
CA ARG A 10 12.79 -14.25 22.11
C ARG A 10 11.47 -14.06 22.86
N ALA A 11 10.86 -15.14 23.34
CA ALA A 11 9.59 -15.08 24.08
C ALA A 11 9.77 -14.71 25.57
N MET A 12 10.87 -15.11 26.22
CA MET A 12 11.13 -14.71 27.62
C MET A 12 11.58 -13.25 27.76
N MET A 13 12.20 -12.63 26.74
CA MET A 13 12.52 -11.21 26.78
C MET A 13 11.33 -10.30 26.44
N ALA A 14 10.40 -10.74 25.59
CA ALA A 14 9.13 -10.01 25.38
C ALA A 14 8.25 -10.02 26.65
N ALA A 15 8.29 -11.09 27.44
CA ALA A 15 7.60 -11.17 28.72
C ALA A 15 8.29 -10.38 29.86
N ALA A 16 9.58 -10.04 29.71
CA ALA A 16 10.30 -9.20 30.68
C ALA A 16 10.08 -7.69 30.45
N MET A 17 9.54 -7.29 29.30
CA MET A 17 9.20 -5.88 28.96
C MET A 17 7.82 -5.44 29.47
N LEU A 18 7.14 -6.23 30.31
CA LEU A 18 5.75 -5.98 30.75
C LEU A 18 5.58 -5.74 32.25
N LEU A 19 6.67 -5.51 33.00
CA LEU A 19 6.56 -5.09 34.39
C LEU A 19 7.07 -3.65 34.53
N PRO A 20 6.19 -2.65 34.70
CA PRO A 20 6.63 -1.32 35.07
C PRO A 20 7.44 -1.42 36.36
N SER A 21 8.68 -0.90 36.33
CA SER A 21 9.51 -0.78 37.53
C SER A 21 8.84 0.20 38.48
N THR A 22 8.13 -0.32 39.47
CA THR A 22 7.48 0.49 40.50
C THR A 22 8.51 1.01 41.50
N MET A 23 9.25 2.06 41.12
CA MET A 23 10.02 2.85 42.08
C MET A 23 9.21 4.09 42.45
N ASN A 24 8.93 4.25 43.75
CA ASN A 24 8.30 5.45 44.27
C ASN A 24 9.32 6.61 44.29
N ALA A 25 8.84 7.84 44.18
CA ALA A 25 9.65 9.04 44.38
C ALA A 25 10.51 8.93 45.67
N GLN A 26 11.80 9.24 45.55
CA GLN A 26 12.76 9.06 46.62
C GLN A 26 13.01 10.37 47.36
N THR A 27 13.26 10.31 48.67
CA THR A 27 13.71 11.48 49.44
C THR A 27 15.08 11.97 48.94
N PRO A 28 15.45 13.25 49.15
CA PRO A 28 16.66 13.84 48.61
C PRO A 28 17.93 13.06 48.98
N SER A 29 18.91 13.08 48.06
CA SER A 29 20.06 12.19 48.18
C SER A 29 20.86 12.43 49.47
N THR A 30 21.24 11.33 50.12
CA THR A 30 21.91 11.31 51.44
C THR A 30 23.44 11.30 51.34
N ALA A 31 23.97 11.33 50.11
CA ALA A 31 25.40 11.32 49.86
C ALA A 31 26.06 12.66 50.26
N SER A 32 27.30 12.57 50.73
CA SER A 32 28.15 13.76 50.92
C SER A 32 28.46 14.43 49.57
N ALA A 33 28.63 15.75 49.57
CA ALA A 33 28.89 16.50 48.35
C ALA A 33 30.21 16.10 47.67
N TYR A 34 30.15 15.81 46.37
CA TYR A 34 31.28 15.45 45.51
C TYR A 34 32.03 16.69 45.01
N ASP A 35 33.32 16.54 44.73
CA ASP A 35 34.14 17.57 44.07
C ASP A 35 34.05 17.44 42.54
N VAL A 36 34.38 18.52 41.81
CA VAL A 36 34.50 18.52 40.35
C VAL A 36 35.96 18.18 39.96
N PRO A 37 36.22 17.31 38.96
CA PRO A 37 35.27 16.70 38.04
C PRO A 37 34.45 15.57 38.68
N PHE A 38 33.17 15.53 38.35
CA PHE A 38 32.24 14.47 38.73
C PHE A 38 31.89 13.64 37.49
N SER A 39 31.80 12.32 37.67
CA SER A 39 31.37 11.40 36.60
C SER A 39 30.59 10.22 37.17
N GLU A 40 29.51 9.86 36.48
CA GLU A 40 28.72 8.66 36.70
C GLU A 40 28.72 7.82 35.41
N LEU A 41 28.95 6.51 35.53
CA LEU A 41 29.01 5.56 34.41
C LEU A 41 27.94 4.47 34.50
N TRP A 42 27.06 4.56 35.49
CA TRP A 42 25.96 3.64 35.78
C TRP A 42 26.41 2.21 36.10
N MET A 43 27.66 2.01 36.52
CA MET A 43 28.19 0.68 36.89
C MET A 43 27.49 0.07 38.12
N SER A 44 26.93 0.90 38.99
CA SER A 44 26.32 0.54 40.27
C SER A 44 24.93 1.14 40.49
N TRP A 45 24.26 1.62 39.44
CA TRP A 45 23.07 2.46 39.55
C TRP A 45 21.96 1.89 40.45
N LYS A 46 21.78 0.56 40.46
CA LYS A 46 20.81 -0.12 41.35
C LYS A 46 21.14 0.08 42.83
N SER A 47 22.42 0.01 43.19
CA SER A 47 22.91 0.28 44.54
C SER A 47 22.80 1.77 44.86
N ASP A 48 23.09 2.63 43.88
CA ASP A 48 23.05 4.09 44.06
C ASP A 48 21.63 4.59 44.31
N LEU A 49 20.64 4.08 43.57
CA LEU A 49 19.22 4.35 43.84
C LEU A 49 18.77 3.75 45.17
N LYS A 50 19.15 2.51 45.48
CA LYS A 50 18.78 1.86 46.76
C LYS A 50 19.31 2.61 47.98
N ASN A 51 20.48 3.23 47.87
CA ASN A 51 21.12 3.97 48.94
C ASN A 51 20.87 5.49 48.87
N ASN A 52 19.95 5.95 48.01
CA ASN A 52 19.65 7.36 47.77
C ASN A 52 20.92 8.21 47.50
N VAL A 53 21.83 7.70 46.68
CA VAL A 53 22.99 8.45 46.17
C VAL A 53 22.55 9.30 44.98
N TRP A 54 21.84 8.67 44.04
CA TRP A 54 21.00 9.31 43.03
C TRP A 54 19.54 9.15 43.44
N THR A 55 18.68 10.09 43.04
CA THR A 55 17.26 10.06 43.40
C THR A 55 16.36 10.23 42.19
N VAL A 56 15.22 9.54 42.22
CA VAL A 56 14.19 9.59 41.16
C VAL A 56 12.98 10.36 41.66
N GLU A 57 12.46 11.27 40.82
CA GLU A 57 11.24 12.03 41.07
C GLU A 57 10.22 11.74 39.97
N ASP A 58 9.14 11.06 40.35
CA ASP A 58 7.97 10.79 39.50
C ASP A 58 6.98 11.96 39.65
N LYS A 59 7.04 12.97 38.75
CA LYS A 59 6.23 14.19 38.90
C LYS A 59 4.82 14.02 38.33
N ASN A 60 4.67 13.18 37.31
CA ASN A 60 3.39 12.94 36.65
C ASN A 60 2.54 11.87 37.41
N ASN A 61 3.14 11.15 38.37
CA ASN A 61 2.55 10.10 39.22
C ASN A 61 1.99 8.87 38.45
N ASP A 62 2.54 8.53 37.28
CA ASP A 62 2.17 7.30 36.55
C ASP A 62 2.98 6.06 36.92
N LYS A 63 4.01 6.21 37.77
CA LYS A 63 4.93 5.14 38.18
C LYS A 63 5.81 4.60 37.05
N ILE A 64 5.93 5.34 35.96
CA ILE A 64 6.82 5.07 34.84
C ILE A 64 7.99 6.02 34.97
N THR A 65 9.13 5.49 35.40
CA THR A 65 10.25 6.35 35.81
C THR A 65 11.63 5.75 35.53
N TRP A 66 12.67 6.49 35.88
CA TRP A 66 14.07 6.12 35.69
C TRP A 66 14.48 4.92 36.55
N GLY A 67 15.35 4.06 36.01
CA GLY A 67 15.89 2.87 36.67
C GLY A 67 15.19 1.56 36.30
N ALA A 68 14.65 1.47 35.08
CA ALA A 68 14.22 0.19 34.50
C ALA A 68 15.44 -0.68 34.14
N ASP A 69 15.35 -1.99 34.40
CA ASP A 69 16.39 -2.96 33.96
C ASP A 69 15.92 -3.70 32.71
N LEU A 70 16.39 -3.24 31.55
CA LEU A 70 16.07 -3.86 30.25
C LEU A 70 17.07 -4.96 29.84
N GLY A 71 18.01 -5.35 30.72
CA GLY A 71 19.02 -6.37 30.42
C GLY A 71 20.09 -5.95 29.39
N VAL A 72 20.18 -4.66 29.07
CA VAL A 72 21.10 -4.05 28.08
C VAL A 72 22.30 -3.35 28.75
N GLY A 73 23.02 -4.09 29.60
CA GLY A 73 24.24 -3.62 30.25
C GLY A 73 24.03 -2.59 31.37
N ASN A 74 25.11 -1.91 31.76
CA ASN A 74 25.12 -0.93 32.85
C ASN A 74 24.72 0.47 32.33
N LEU A 75 23.45 0.66 31.96
CA LEU A 75 22.90 1.95 31.54
C LEU A 75 21.72 2.34 32.45
N MET A 76 21.56 3.65 32.68
CA MET A 76 20.36 4.18 33.32
C MET A 76 19.25 4.27 32.29
N CYS A 77 18.06 3.73 32.59
CA CYS A 77 16.97 3.63 31.62
C CYS A 77 15.68 4.23 32.13
N TYR A 78 14.99 4.99 31.28
CA TYR A 78 13.59 5.36 31.43
C TYR A 78 12.78 4.52 30.43
N ASP A 79 11.90 3.63 30.91
CA ASP A 79 11.07 2.78 30.04
C ASP A 79 9.63 3.31 29.94
N GLY A 80 9.41 4.20 28.98
CA GLY A 80 8.10 4.78 28.65
C GLY A 80 7.22 3.91 27.75
N SER A 81 7.54 2.63 27.53
CA SER A 81 6.78 1.77 26.62
C SER A 81 5.29 1.64 26.99
N ALA A 82 4.99 1.69 28.29
CA ALA A 82 3.64 1.60 28.83
C ALA A 82 2.98 2.97 29.11
N GLN A 83 3.61 4.10 28.70
CA GLN A 83 3.13 5.42 29.06
C GLN A 83 1.75 5.73 28.49
N LYS A 84 0.90 6.32 29.33
CA LYS A 84 -0.47 6.80 28.98
C LYS A 84 -0.60 8.32 29.03
N GLN A 85 0.44 9.00 29.51
CA GLN A 85 0.57 10.44 29.60
C GLN A 85 1.99 10.84 29.19
N ASP A 86 2.22 12.14 28.96
CA ASP A 86 3.55 12.68 28.68
C ASP A 86 4.45 12.46 29.91
N ALA A 87 5.71 12.08 29.65
CA ALA A 87 6.70 11.92 30.72
C ALA A 87 7.01 13.26 31.41
N ASP A 88 7.24 13.24 32.72
CA ASP A 88 7.65 14.42 33.49
C ASP A 88 8.68 14.07 34.58
N ASP A 89 9.48 13.04 34.36
CA ASP A 89 10.16 12.33 35.45
C ASP A 89 11.66 12.58 35.44
N TRP A 90 12.23 12.74 36.64
CA TRP A 90 13.61 13.19 36.82
C TRP A 90 14.49 12.11 37.44
N ILE A 91 15.73 12.05 36.99
CA ILE A 91 16.83 11.43 37.72
C ILE A 91 17.79 12.55 38.17
N VAL A 92 18.07 12.61 39.48
CA VAL A 92 18.77 13.72 40.13
C VAL A 92 20.06 13.25 40.78
N SER A 93 21.14 13.98 40.52
CA SER A 93 22.49 13.68 41.00
C SER A 93 22.64 13.85 42.52
N PRO A 94 23.68 13.22 43.13
CA PRO A 94 24.16 13.67 44.43
C PRO A 94 24.61 15.14 44.39
N PRO A 95 24.80 15.79 45.55
CA PRO A 95 25.29 17.17 45.58
C PRO A 95 26.73 17.26 45.07
N ILE A 96 27.06 18.32 44.34
CA ILE A 96 28.36 18.58 43.72
C ILE A 96 28.79 20.00 44.10
N LYS A 97 29.99 20.15 44.67
CA LYS A 97 30.52 21.43 45.14
C LYS A 97 30.93 22.32 43.97
N LEU A 98 30.24 23.43 43.78
CA LEU A 98 30.55 24.44 42.77
C LEU A 98 30.86 25.80 43.41
N VAL A 99 31.65 26.61 42.73
CA VAL A 99 32.14 27.93 43.20
C VAL A 99 31.45 29.05 42.43
N ALA A 100 31.02 30.10 43.13
CA ALA A 100 30.41 31.29 42.54
C ALA A 100 31.28 31.88 41.42
N GLY A 101 30.68 32.23 40.28
CA GLY A 101 31.34 32.84 39.14
C GLY A 101 32.18 31.88 38.29
N GLN A 102 32.28 30.61 38.66
CA GLN A 102 32.98 29.58 37.90
C GLN A 102 32.02 28.95 36.87
N ALA A 103 32.46 28.86 35.62
CA ALA A 103 31.74 28.13 34.58
C ALA A 103 31.98 26.62 34.70
N TYR A 104 30.97 25.82 34.38
CA TYR A 104 30.98 24.36 34.39
C TYR A 104 30.23 23.82 33.18
N ARG A 105 30.67 22.65 32.68
CA ARG A 105 30.00 21.89 31.62
C ARG A 105 29.41 20.62 32.17
N VAL A 106 28.17 20.34 31.80
CA VAL A 106 27.53 19.03 31.94
C VAL A 106 27.50 18.33 30.58
N GLU A 107 27.82 17.04 30.55
CA GLU A 107 27.87 16.22 29.35
C GLU A 107 27.20 14.87 29.63
N THR A 108 26.34 14.42 28.72
CA THR A 108 25.81 13.06 28.67
C THR A 108 25.40 12.72 27.24
N SER A 109 24.96 11.49 27.00
CA SER A 109 24.36 11.10 25.74
C SER A 109 23.31 10.03 25.93
N ALA A 110 22.41 9.86 24.96
CA ALA A 110 21.32 8.91 25.05
C ALA A 110 21.04 8.18 23.74
N PHE A 111 20.45 7.00 23.86
CA PHE A 111 19.82 6.25 22.78
C PHE A 111 18.32 6.13 23.04
N ARG A 112 17.55 5.96 21.96
CA ARG A 112 16.17 5.48 22.05
C ARG A 112 16.09 3.98 21.74
N SER A 113 15.04 3.31 22.23
CA SER A 113 14.73 1.95 21.79
C SER A 113 14.48 1.90 20.27
N PRO A 114 14.92 0.82 19.59
CA PRO A 114 14.70 0.67 18.15
C PRO A 114 13.23 0.50 17.77
N GLN A 115 12.41 -0.07 18.67
CA GLN A 115 10.96 -0.11 18.58
C GLN A 115 10.39 0.92 19.58
N GLY A 116 9.83 2.03 19.08
CA GLY A 116 9.32 3.12 19.91
C GLY A 116 9.45 4.49 19.24
N GLY A 117 8.66 5.45 19.72
CA GLY A 117 8.70 6.85 19.32
C GLY A 117 9.98 7.57 19.76
N GLN A 118 10.11 8.83 19.35
CA GLN A 118 11.27 9.65 19.72
C GLN A 118 11.18 10.04 21.20
N GLY A 119 12.14 9.60 22.00
CA GLY A 119 12.29 10.07 23.38
C GLY A 119 12.79 11.51 23.41
N GLU A 120 12.52 12.25 24.50
CA GLU A 120 12.94 13.64 24.67
C GLU A 120 13.54 13.84 26.07
N LEU A 121 14.67 14.56 26.16
CA LEU A 121 15.35 14.87 27.41
C LEU A 121 15.64 16.37 27.55
N SER A 122 15.68 16.86 28.79
CA SER A 122 16.31 18.14 29.15
C SER A 122 17.27 17.97 30.33
N ILE A 123 18.18 18.91 30.53
CA ILE A 123 19.14 18.91 31.66
C ILE A 123 19.04 20.23 32.41
N ALA A 124 18.91 20.17 33.72
CA ALA A 124 18.81 21.34 34.59
C ALA A 124 19.70 21.21 35.84
N TYR A 125 19.94 22.33 36.54
CA TYR A 125 20.70 22.36 37.80
C TYR A 125 20.08 23.27 38.85
N GLY A 126 20.34 22.99 40.13
CA GLY A 126 19.89 23.85 41.22
C GLY A 126 20.50 23.48 42.58
N LEU A 127 20.15 24.28 43.58
CA LEU A 127 20.53 24.10 44.99
C LEU A 127 19.40 23.51 45.84
N SER A 128 18.18 23.50 45.30
CA SER A 128 17.00 22.94 45.95
C SER A 128 17.05 21.41 45.92
N ASP A 129 16.24 20.78 46.77
CA ASP A 129 16.00 19.34 46.70
C ASP A 129 14.89 19.00 45.70
N ASP A 130 14.07 19.98 45.28
CA ASP A 130 13.04 19.79 44.24
C ASP A 130 13.60 20.18 42.85
N PRO A 131 13.70 19.23 41.89
CA PRO A 131 14.21 19.54 40.56
C PRO A 131 13.32 20.47 39.72
N SER A 132 12.05 20.69 40.10
CA SER A 132 11.18 21.65 39.40
C SER A 132 11.61 23.12 39.61
N GLU A 133 12.46 23.39 40.61
CA GLU A 133 13.05 24.72 40.85
C GLU A 133 14.40 24.90 40.12
N TYR A 134 14.86 23.90 39.39
CA TYR A 134 16.15 23.94 38.71
C TYR A 134 16.13 24.86 37.49
N THR A 135 17.28 25.44 37.19
CA THR A 135 17.49 26.23 35.98
C THR A 135 17.94 25.32 34.84
N THR A 136 17.27 25.38 33.70
CA THR A 136 17.61 24.58 32.50
C THR A 136 18.98 24.97 31.94
N ILE A 137 19.79 23.97 31.62
CA ILE A 137 21.09 24.10 30.93
C ILE A 137 20.97 23.61 29.48
N VAL A 138 20.26 22.51 29.26
CA VAL A 138 19.97 21.95 27.94
C VAL A 138 18.46 21.88 27.80
N ASP A 139 17.92 22.60 26.82
CA ASP A 139 16.49 22.57 26.50
C ASP A 139 16.04 21.19 26.01
N LYS A 140 14.73 20.99 25.95
CA LYS A 140 14.08 19.78 25.45
C LYS A 140 14.68 19.36 24.10
N THR A 141 15.33 18.20 24.09
CA THR A 141 16.09 17.69 22.96
C THR A 141 15.61 16.28 22.61
N ALA A 142 15.22 16.07 21.36
CA ALA A 142 14.81 14.76 20.86
C ALA A 142 16.01 13.81 20.76
N VAL A 143 15.85 12.59 21.28
CA VAL A 143 16.82 11.50 21.21
C VAL A 143 16.63 10.76 19.89
N THR A 144 17.42 11.12 18.88
CA THR A 144 17.24 10.63 17.50
C THR A 144 17.95 9.30 17.23
N SER A 145 19.02 9.00 17.98
CA SER A 145 19.85 7.80 17.75
C SER A 145 19.19 6.55 18.34
N ALA A 146 18.78 5.61 17.48
CA ALA A 146 18.27 4.31 17.92
C ALA A 146 19.40 3.34 18.29
N LEU A 147 19.22 2.56 19.35
CA LEU A 147 20.15 1.49 19.72
C LEU A 147 20.04 0.34 18.69
N SER A 148 21.12 0.05 17.94
CA SER A 148 21.18 -1.11 17.02
C SER A 148 22.05 -2.22 17.60
N TRP A 149 21.54 -3.46 17.60
CA TRP A 149 22.32 -4.63 18.00
C TRP A 149 23.40 -4.94 16.94
N GLY A 150 24.67 -4.72 17.29
CA GLY A 150 25.82 -5.10 16.47
C GLY A 150 26.41 -4.04 15.54
N GLY A 151 26.05 -2.76 15.69
CA GLY A 151 26.59 -1.64 14.90
C GLY A 151 27.25 -0.55 15.75
N THR A 152 28.22 0.17 15.16
CA THR A 152 28.83 1.39 15.74
C THR A 152 27.94 2.59 15.42
N LEU A 153 27.01 2.95 16.31
CA LEU A 153 26.21 4.17 16.17
C LEU A 153 26.62 5.21 17.21
N ASN A 154 26.58 6.49 16.81
CA ASN A 154 26.84 7.62 17.69
C ASN A 154 25.58 7.96 18.50
N ALA A 155 25.66 7.92 19.83
CA ALA A 155 24.59 8.36 20.74
C ALA A 155 24.25 9.85 20.51
N THR A 156 22.99 10.24 20.75
CA THR A 156 22.60 11.65 20.72
C THR A 156 23.27 12.37 21.88
N GLN A 157 24.13 13.35 21.60
CA GLN A 157 24.92 14.07 22.62
C GLN A 157 24.10 15.20 23.23
N LEU A 158 24.14 15.34 24.56
CA LEU A 158 23.58 16.47 25.29
C LEU A 158 24.70 17.12 26.11
N SER A 159 25.00 18.38 25.81
CA SER A 159 26.01 19.15 26.53
C SER A 159 25.56 20.59 26.73
N GLY A 160 25.81 21.11 27.92
CA GLY A 160 25.47 22.48 28.28
C GLY A 160 26.51 23.09 29.19
N VAL A 161 26.70 24.41 29.07
CA VAL A 161 27.62 25.19 29.92
C VAL A 161 26.82 26.20 30.71
N PHE A 162 27.12 26.31 32.00
CA PHE A 162 26.53 27.33 32.87
C PHE A 162 27.59 27.93 33.80
N THR A 163 27.30 29.09 34.37
CA THR A 163 28.13 29.71 35.40
C THR A 163 27.40 29.61 36.73
N ALA A 164 28.03 29.01 37.73
CA ALA A 164 27.42 28.87 39.06
C ALA A 164 27.21 30.26 39.69
N PRO A 165 25.97 30.68 39.97
CA PRO A 165 25.69 32.03 40.47
C PRO A 165 26.19 32.25 41.90
N THR A 166 26.18 31.21 42.73
CA THR A 166 26.66 31.22 44.12
C THR A 166 27.51 29.97 44.40
N THR A 167 28.36 30.01 45.42
CA THR A 167 29.09 28.83 45.90
C THR A 167 28.12 27.93 46.66
N GLY A 168 28.08 26.64 46.35
CA GLY A 168 27.16 25.71 46.99
C GLY A 168 27.27 24.28 46.48
N ASN A 169 26.45 23.40 47.05
CA ASN A 169 26.36 22.00 46.65
C ASN A 169 25.20 21.83 45.67
N TYR A 170 25.48 21.96 44.38
CA TYR A 170 24.48 21.89 43.33
C TYR A 170 24.14 20.45 42.98
N ARG A 171 22.94 20.24 42.46
CA ARG A 171 22.49 18.98 41.87
C ARG A 171 22.15 19.20 40.41
N PHE A 172 22.26 18.13 39.63
CA PHE A 172 21.88 18.10 38.22
C PHE A 172 20.73 17.13 38.03
N GLY A 173 19.68 17.58 37.34
CA GLY A 173 18.51 16.79 36.98
C GLY A 173 18.52 16.49 35.48
N ILE A 174 18.25 15.22 35.13
CA ILE A 174 17.97 14.81 33.75
C ILE A 174 16.49 14.44 33.69
N HIS A 175 15.77 15.14 32.83
CA HIS A 175 14.31 15.15 32.78
C HIS A 175 13.83 14.43 31.54
N ALA A 176 13.04 13.37 31.71
CA ALA A 176 12.33 12.73 30.60
C ALA A 176 11.05 13.51 30.30
N THR A 177 10.91 14.01 29.07
CA THR A 177 9.76 14.82 28.61
C THR A 177 9.06 14.24 27.38
N SER A 178 9.30 12.95 27.13
CA SER A 178 8.81 12.22 25.96
C SER A 178 7.28 12.21 25.86
N LYS A 179 6.77 12.58 24.68
CA LYS A 179 5.34 12.50 24.34
C LYS A 179 4.92 11.16 23.73
N GLN A 180 5.89 10.42 23.19
CA GLN A 180 5.65 9.14 22.51
C GLN A 180 6.19 7.97 23.34
N ARG A 181 5.51 6.83 23.25
CA ARG A 181 5.93 5.58 23.89
C ARG A 181 7.28 5.11 23.38
N GLY A 182 8.20 4.81 24.28
CA GLY A 182 9.54 4.30 23.95
C GLY A 182 10.45 4.32 25.16
N ALA A 183 11.63 3.71 25.04
CA ALA A 183 12.62 3.74 26.11
C ALA A 183 13.79 4.68 25.78
N ILE A 184 14.32 5.33 26.81
CA ILE A 184 15.54 6.15 26.74
C ILE A 184 16.63 5.44 27.54
N LEU A 185 17.77 5.20 26.89
CA LEU A 185 18.95 4.65 27.52
C LEU A 185 20.00 5.73 27.64
N LEU A 186 20.31 6.11 28.88
CA LEU A 186 21.20 7.21 29.21
C LEU A 186 22.61 6.68 29.49
N ASN A 187 23.58 7.20 28.75
CA ASN A 187 25.01 6.99 29.01
C ASN A 187 25.47 7.83 30.21
N GLY A 188 26.74 7.67 30.59
CA GLY A 188 27.29 8.36 31.74
C GLY A 188 27.10 9.88 31.75
N VAL A 189 27.04 10.46 32.94
CA VAL A 189 26.92 11.90 33.17
C VAL A 189 28.24 12.43 33.68
N LYS A 190 28.68 13.57 33.14
CA LYS A 190 29.95 14.19 33.52
C LYS A 190 29.76 15.68 33.78
N VAL A 191 30.35 16.16 34.87
CA VAL A 191 30.40 17.60 35.22
C VAL A 191 31.84 18.02 35.39
N THR A 192 32.26 19.07 34.68
CA THR A 192 33.64 19.58 34.70
C THR A 192 33.67 21.10 34.81
N SER A 193 34.74 21.66 35.40
CA SER A 193 34.94 23.12 35.45
C SER A 193 35.47 23.63 34.11
N GLU A 194 34.85 24.68 33.59
CA GLU A 194 35.26 25.33 32.34
C GLU A 194 36.47 26.27 32.51
N ALA A 195 36.83 26.73 33.72
CA ALA A 195 38.08 27.51 33.93
C ALA A 195 39.35 26.66 33.81
N ALA A 196 39.21 25.37 33.56
CA ALA A 196 40.33 24.48 33.32
C ALA A 196 40.42 24.02 31.86
N THR A 197 39.74 24.74 30.96
CA THR A 197 39.83 24.50 29.51
C THR A 197 41.07 25.10 28.85
N SER A 198 41.66 26.16 29.41
CA SER A 198 42.90 26.76 28.89
C SER A 198 44.17 25.91 29.12
N VAL A 199 43.99 24.66 29.52
CA VAL A 199 45.06 23.68 29.77
C VAL A 199 44.68 22.26 29.32
N ARG A 200 43.46 22.03 28.80
CA ARG A 200 43.05 20.73 28.26
C ARG A 200 43.82 20.47 26.96
N PRO A 201 44.66 19.42 26.87
CA PRO A 201 45.45 19.17 25.67
C PRO A 201 44.57 19.07 24.43
N ALA A 202 45.04 19.59 23.29
CA ALA A 202 44.38 19.37 22.01
C ALA A 202 44.32 17.85 21.69
N THR A 203 43.32 17.43 20.92
CA THR A 203 43.26 16.06 20.40
C THR A 203 44.48 15.77 19.53
N ILE A 204 45.02 14.56 19.63
CA ILE A 204 46.08 14.08 18.74
C ILE A 204 45.47 13.92 17.35
N ASN A 205 46.05 14.59 16.35
CA ASN A 205 45.53 14.60 14.98
C ASN A 205 46.39 13.77 14.01
N ASP A 206 47.51 13.22 14.48
CA ASP A 206 48.49 12.47 13.70
C ASP A 206 48.69 11.02 14.20
N LEU A 207 47.66 10.46 14.85
CA LEU A 207 47.68 9.07 15.30
C LEU A 207 47.70 8.12 14.10
N VAL A 208 48.79 7.35 13.98
CA VAL A 208 48.97 6.31 12.97
C VAL A 208 49.31 4.99 13.67
N VAL A 209 48.71 3.90 13.21
CA VAL A 209 49.07 2.55 13.63
C VAL A 209 49.54 1.78 12.41
N GLU A 210 50.83 1.45 12.38
CA GLU A 210 51.46 0.65 11.32
C GLU A 210 51.42 -0.82 11.73
N VAL A 211 50.72 -1.67 10.98
CA VAL A 211 50.70 -3.12 11.21
C VAL A 211 51.95 -3.79 10.64
N GLY A 212 52.31 -4.95 11.19
CA GLY A 212 53.43 -5.73 10.72
C GLY A 212 53.32 -6.10 9.24
N ALA A 213 54.44 -6.05 8.52
CA ALA A 213 54.49 -6.39 7.10
C ALA A 213 54.04 -7.84 6.85
N LYS A 214 53.30 -8.06 5.76
CA LYS A 214 52.83 -9.38 5.31
C LYS A 214 52.11 -10.18 6.40
N GLY A 215 51.27 -9.52 7.20
CA GLY A 215 50.47 -10.16 8.24
C GLY A 215 51.27 -10.59 9.48
N ALA A 216 52.45 -10.03 9.72
CA ALA A 216 53.16 -10.22 10.98
C ALA A 216 52.34 -9.64 12.16
N ILE A 217 52.21 -10.41 13.25
CA ILE A 217 51.45 -10.03 14.45
C ILE A 217 52.23 -9.00 15.26
N SER A 218 52.11 -7.74 14.86
CA SER A 218 52.71 -6.59 15.52
C SER A 218 51.99 -5.32 15.06
N ALA A 219 51.96 -4.31 15.93
CA ALA A 219 51.44 -2.99 15.61
C ALA A 219 52.37 -1.92 16.19
N LYS A 220 52.66 -0.88 15.42
CA LYS A 220 53.46 0.27 15.85
C LYS A 220 52.59 1.52 15.87
N VAL A 221 52.34 2.02 17.07
CA VAL A 221 51.56 3.23 17.32
C VAL A 221 52.49 4.44 17.27
N LYS A 222 52.16 5.43 16.45
CA LYS A 222 52.90 6.69 16.29
C LYS A 222 51.97 7.88 16.43
N PHE A 223 52.41 8.90 17.16
CA PHE A 223 51.72 10.19 17.27
C PHE A 223 52.61 11.25 17.92
N THR A 224 52.18 12.50 17.85
CA THR A 224 52.83 13.62 18.55
C THR A 224 52.02 14.03 19.79
N VAL A 225 52.68 14.11 20.95
CA VAL A 225 52.08 14.64 22.18
C VAL A 225 51.68 16.10 21.94
N PRO A 226 50.43 16.52 22.23
CA PRO A 226 49.97 17.89 22.01
C PRO A 226 50.90 18.92 22.66
N ALA A 227 51.34 19.91 21.87
CA ALA A 227 52.11 21.06 22.37
C ALA A 227 51.21 22.21 22.88
N LYS A 228 49.92 22.15 22.53
CA LYS A 228 48.94 23.20 22.77
C LYS A 228 47.66 22.60 23.37
N ASP A 229 46.93 23.43 24.09
CA ASP A 229 45.57 23.14 24.49
C ASP A 229 44.63 23.18 23.27
N TYR A 230 43.38 22.77 23.45
CA TYR A 230 42.39 22.77 22.36
C TYR A 230 41.99 24.17 21.86
N LYS A 231 42.36 25.24 22.57
CA LYS A 231 42.15 26.65 22.18
C LYS A 231 43.38 27.25 21.50
N GLY A 232 44.46 26.49 21.35
CA GLY A 232 45.71 26.91 20.69
C GLY A 232 46.75 27.56 21.59
N ALA A 233 46.54 27.65 22.90
CA ALA A 233 47.53 28.14 23.86
C ALA A 233 48.57 27.06 24.18
N PRO A 234 49.84 27.42 24.47
CA PRO A 234 50.90 26.43 24.74
C PRO A 234 50.68 25.70 26.08
N LEU A 235 50.94 24.39 26.10
CA LEU A 235 50.97 23.60 27.34
C LEU A 235 52.33 23.70 28.02
N SER A 236 52.36 23.99 29.31
CA SER A 236 53.60 24.02 30.11
C SER A 236 54.10 22.62 30.49
N SER A 237 53.19 21.65 30.60
CA SER A 237 53.48 20.27 30.99
C SER A 237 52.33 19.33 30.61
N VAL A 238 52.66 18.08 30.32
CA VAL A 238 51.69 16.98 30.19
C VAL A 238 52.01 15.97 31.27
N SER A 239 51.03 15.56 32.08
CA SER A 239 51.26 14.62 33.19
C SER A 239 51.29 13.18 32.73
N ARG A 240 50.46 12.80 31.74
CA ARG A 240 50.45 11.43 31.20
C ARG A 240 49.91 11.34 29.79
N VAL A 241 50.36 10.32 29.08
CA VAL A 241 49.72 9.80 27.86
C VAL A 241 49.34 8.36 28.09
N GLN A 242 48.10 8.01 27.75
CA GLN A 242 47.52 6.68 27.92
C GLN A 242 47.09 6.14 26.56
N ILE A 243 47.56 4.95 26.21
CA ILE A 243 47.18 4.24 24.98
C ILE A 243 46.33 3.04 25.39
N TYR A 244 45.12 3.01 24.88
CA TYR A 244 44.17 1.91 25.04
C TYR A 244 44.08 1.12 23.74
N ARG A 245 43.93 -0.19 23.87
CA ARG A 245 43.55 -1.10 22.80
C ARG A 245 42.15 -1.63 23.10
N ASP A 246 41.33 -1.77 22.07
CA ASP A 246 39.96 -2.30 22.14
C ASP A 246 39.12 -1.64 23.26
N TYR A 247 39.20 -0.30 23.26
CA TYR A 247 38.48 0.65 24.11
C TYR A 247 38.87 0.65 25.59
N ASN A 248 39.02 -0.51 26.24
CA ASN A 248 39.17 -0.61 27.70
C ASN A 248 40.52 -1.17 28.15
N ASP A 249 41.31 -1.80 27.28
CA ASP A 249 42.60 -2.39 27.64
C ASP A 249 43.69 -1.31 27.64
N LEU A 250 44.10 -0.82 28.83
CA LEU A 250 45.19 0.14 28.97
C LEU A 250 46.53 -0.56 28.75
N VAL A 251 47.04 -0.48 27.52
CA VAL A 251 48.24 -1.22 27.09
C VAL A 251 49.54 -0.45 27.31
N LYS A 252 49.49 0.89 27.40
CA LYS A 252 50.69 1.71 27.62
C LYS A 252 50.38 3.03 28.33
N VAL A 253 51.29 3.43 29.22
CA VAL A 253 51.30 4.75 29.87
C VAL A 253 52.69 5.37 29.74
N TYR A 254 52.74 6.65 29.40
CA TYR A 254 53.91 7.50 29.50
C TYR A 254 53.66 8.56 30.58
N GLU A 255 54.51 8.61 31.60
CA GLU A 255 54.45 9.61 32.66
C GLU A 255 55.32 10.83 32.30
N ASN A 256 54.79 12.02 32.53
CA ASN A 256 55.43 13.31 32.30
C ASN A 256 56.08 13.50 30.90
N PRO A 257 55.41 13.16 29.79
CA PRO A 257 55.99 13.39 28.46
C PRO A 257 56.11 14.88 28.16
N THR A 258 57.09 15.24 27.31
CA THR A 258 57.29 16.64 26.93
C THR A 258 56.21 17.07 25.92
N PRO A 259 55.55 18.23 26.07
CA PRO A 259 54.65 18.76 25.04
C PRO A 259 55.36 18.85 23.68
N GLY A 260 54.75 18.32 22.61
CA GLY A 260 55.35 18.22 21.27
C GLY A 260 56.29 17.02 21.05
N GLN A 261 56.48 16.14 22.04
CA GLN A 261 57.28 14.93 21.89
C GLN A 261 56.63 13.95 20.89
N GLN A 262 57.43 13.40 19.98
CA GLN A 262 57.01 12.26 19.17
C GLN A 262 57.09 10.96 19.97
N ILE A 263 56.01 10.19 19.94
CA ILE A 263 55.94 8.85 20.54
C ILE A 263 55.87 7.83 19.42
N GLU A 264 56.76 6.84 19.49
CA GLU A 264 56.68 5.59 18.73
C GLU A 264 56.70 4.42 19.72
N TRP A 265 55.71 3.54 19.63
CA TRP A 265 55.58 2.39 20.52
C TRP A 265 55.19 1.14 19.73
N ASN A 266 55.92 0.05 19.95
CA ASN A 266 55.54 -1.27 19.43
C ASN A 266 54.68 -2.00 20.46
N ASP A 267 53.49 -2.39 20.03
CA ASP A 267 52.61 -3.31 20.75
C ASP A 267 53.00 -4.75 20.40
N GLU A 268 53.94 -5.31 21.15
CA GLU A 268 54.38 -6.71 20.99
C GLU A 268 53.39 -7.72 21.59
N ALA A 269 52.36 -7.23 22.32
CA ALA A 269 51.34 -8.05 22.96
C ALA A 269 50.04 -8.10 22.15
N VAL A 270 50.00 -7.46 20.98
CA VAL A 270 48.83 -7.49 20.09
C VAL A 270 48.62 -8.90 19.55
N THR A 271 47.36 -9.27 19.37
CA THR A 271 46.98 -10.54 18.74
C THR A 271 46.56 -10.32 17.30
N GLY A 272 46.30 -11.39 16.57
CA GLY A 272 45.68 -11.27 15.24
C GLY A 272 44.22 -10.86 15.35
N GLY A 273 43.76 -10.02 14.43
CA GLY A 273 42.38 -9.56 14.33
C GLY A 273 42.24 -8.05 14.16
N LYS A 274 40.98 -7.59 14.16
CA LYS A 274 40.66 -6.16 14.15
C LYS A 274 40.88 -5.56 15.53
N HIS A 275 41.65 -4.48 15.59
CA HIS A 275 41.93 -3.74 16.80
C HIS A 275 41.62 -2.26 16.65
N VAL A 276 41.25 -1.63 17.77
CA VAL A 276 41.04 -0.18 17.85
C VAL A 276 42.00 0.42 18.86
N TYR A 277 42.85 1.35 18.41
CA TYR A 277 43.79 2.06 19.28
C TYR A 277 43.24 3.44 19.61
N SER A 278 43.18 3.76 20.89
CA SER A 278 42.69 5.04 21.40
C SER A 278 43.75 5.69 22.28
N VAL A 279 44.07 6.95 22.03
CA VAL A 279 45.12 7.68 22.75
C VAL A 279 44.54 8.90 23.44
N TYR A 280 44.88 9.04 24.71
CA TYR A 280 44.51 10.17 25.56
C TYR A 280 45.75 10.83 26.14
N THR A 281 45.82 12.15 26.05
CA THR A 281 46.81 12.99 26.73
C THR A 281 46.16 13.70 27.92
N THR A 282 46.82 13.78 29.07
CA THR A 282 46.34 14.52 30.26
C THR A 282 47.33 15.60 30.65
N ALA A 283 46.84 16.81 30.90
CA ALA A 283 47.60 17.92 31.50
C ALA A 283 46.77 18.56 32.61
N ASN A 284 47.40 18.92 33.74
CA ASN A 284 46.72 19.49 34.91
C ASN A 284 45.47 18.70 35.34
N ASP A 285 45.60 17.37 35.37
CA ASP A 285 44.52 16.41 35.67
C ASP A 285 43.32 16.44 34.73
N ILE A 286 43.48 17.02 33.54
CA ILE A 286 42.44 17.13 32.52
C ILE A 286 42.87 16.39 31.26
N ARG A 287 42.03 15.42 30.87
CA ARG A 287 42.21 14.57 29.70
C ARG A 287 41.73 15.29 28.43
N SER A 288 42.46 15.10 27.34
CA SER A 288 42.05 15.46 25.97
C SER A 288 40.85 14.64 25.51
N ASP A 289 40.24 15.09 24.41
CA ASP A 289 39.29 14.26 23.65
C ASP A 289 40.05 13.06 23.02
N GLU A 290 39.33 11.99 22.71
CA GLU A 290 39.91 10.75 22.20
C GLU A 290 40.48 10.92 20.79
N ALA A 291 41.72 10.48 20.58
CA ALA A 291 42.23 10.19 19.24
C ALA A 291 42.17 8.69 18.99
N GLN A 292 41.50 8.25 17.92
CA GLN A 292 41.24 6.84 17.66
C GLN A 292 41.54 6.46 16.21
N THR A 293 42.07 5.25 16.00
CA THR A 293 42.18 4.61 14.69
C THR A 293 42.00 3.09 14.79
N SER A 294 41.58 2.44 13.70
CA SER A 294 41.35 0.98 13.65
C SER A 294 42.21 0.34 12.57
N VAL A 295 42.77 -0.83 12.88
CA VAL A 295 43.63 -1.63 11.99
C VAL A 295 43.30 -3.11 12.10
N TYR A 296 43.65 -3.89 11.07
CA TYR A 296 43.61 -5.35 11.12
C TYR A 296 45.04 -5.89 11.21
N VAL A 297 45.38 -6.53 12.34
CA VAL A 297 46.70 -7.12 12.59
C VAL A 297 46.68 -8.59 12.20
N GLY A 298 47.68 -9.03 11.45
CA GLY A 298 47.76 -10.42 10.98
C GLY A 298 47.31 -10.62 9.53
N VAL A 299 47.25 -11.89 9.13
CA VAL A 299 46.69 -12.29 7.82
C VAL A 299 45.17 -12.18 7.88
N ASP A 300 44.59 -11.43 6.96
CA ASP A 300 43.15 -11.19 6.81
C ASP A 300 42.51 -12.24 5.89
N THR A 301 41.19 -12.38 6.03
CA THR A 301 40.37 -13.17 5.11
C THR A 301 40.14 -12.35 3.84
N PRO A 302 40.19 -12.97 2.64
CA PRO A 302 39.90 -12.25 1.42
C PRO A 302 38.45 -11.76 1.40
N MET A 303 38.24 -10.55 0.90
CA MET A 303 36.91 -10.02 0.62
C MET A 303 36.21 -10.85 -0.47
N ALA A 304 34.88 -10.75 -0.53
CA ALA A 304 34.11 -11.39 -1.60
C ALA A 304 34.67 -10.98 -2.99
N PRO A 305 34.81 -11.90 -3.96
CA PRO A 305 35.20 -11.57 -5.32
C PRO A 305 34.33 -10.43 -5.88
N GLN A 306 34.99 -9.39 -6.37
CA GLN A 306 34.34 -8.18 -6.89
C GLN A 306 34.14 -8.28 -8.41
N ASN A 307 33.24 -7.45 -8.94
CA ASN A 307 32.96 -7.34 -10.38
C ASN A 307 32.69 -8.69 -11.08
N VAL A 308 31.99 -9.59 -10.38
CA VAL A 308 31.53 -10.87 -10.93
C VAL A 308 30.58 -10.59 -12.08
N ARG A 309 30.88 -11.14 -13.25
CA ARG A 309 30.13 -10.93 -14.49
C ARG A 309 30.21 -12.15 -15.39
N VAL A 310 29.20 -12.36 -16.22
CA VAL A 310 29.18 -13.42 -17.24
C VAL A 310 29.14 -12.78 -18.62
N TRP A 311 30.07 -13.18 -19.48
CA TRP A 311 30.12 -12.82 -20.88
C TRP A 311 29.54 -13.98 -21.70
N ASP A 312 28.39 -13.78 -22.32
CA ASP A 312 27.75 -14.79 -23.16
C ASP A 312 28.47 -14.88 -24.51
N ASN A 313 28.93 -16.06 -24.93
CA ASN A 313 29.60 -16.22 -26.24
C ASN A 313 28.59 -16.51 -27.36
N LEU A 314 27.32 -16.76 -27.04
CA LEU A 314 26.23 -17.06 -27.99
C LEU A 314 26.39 -18.38 -28.79
N ASP A 315 27.41 -19.18 -28.47
CA ASP A 315 27.78 -20.42 -29.16
C ASP A 315 27.55 -21.70 -28.32
N GLY A 316 26.77 -21.57 -27.25
CA GLY A 316 26.57 -22.60 -26.23
C GLY A 316 27.51 -22.48 -25.02
N THR A 317 28.46 -21.57 -25.07
CA THR A 317 29.39 -21.29 -23.96
C THR A 317 29.27 -19.87 -23.43
N ALA A 318 29.75 -19.63 -22.21
CA ALA A 318 29.89 -18.29 -21.64
C ALA A 318 31.11 -18.21 -20.72
N LYS A 319 31.65 -17.02 -20.51
CA LYS A 319 32.82 -16.78 -19.66
C LYS A 319 32.44 -16.02 -18.40
N LEU A 320 32.48 -16.68 -17.25
CA LEU A 320 32.36 -16.05 -15.93
C LEU A 320 33.71 -15.44 -15.55
N MET A 321 33.71 -14.18 -15.10
CA MET A 321 34.92 -13.42 -14.75
C MET A 321 34.69 -12.60 -13.48
N TRP A 322 35.75 -12.36 -12.72
CA TRP A 322 35.76 -11.51 -11.54
C TRP A 322 37.13 -10.81 -11.41
N ASP A 323 37.27 -9.91 -10.43
CA ASP A 323 38.55 -9.27 -10.16
C ASP A 323 39.50 -10.20 -9.40
N GLU A 324 40.77 -10.13 -9.74
CA GLU A 324 41.81 -10.94 -9.10
C GLU A 324 42.03 -10.54 -7.64
N THR A 325 41.96 -11.51 -6.72
CA THR A 325 42.30 -11.32 -5.30
C THR A 325 43.80 -11.04 -5.14
N THR A 326 44.12 -9.91 -4.53
CA THR A 326 45.50 -9.41 -4.31
C THR A 326 45.81 -9.32 -2.83
N GLU A 327 47.06 -8.96 -2.48
CA GLU A 327 47.48 -8.76 -1.09
C GLU A 327 46.67 -7.68 -0.34
N ASN A 328 46.01 -6.76 -1.07
CA ASN A 328 45.18 -5.69 -0.49
C ASN A 328 43.68 -6.02 -0.48
N SER A 329 43.29 -7.24 -0.85
CA SER A 329 41.89 -7.66 -0.94
C SER A 329 41.34 -8.17 0.40
N GLY A 330 41.83 -7.67 1.54
CA GLY A 330 41.36 -8.07 2.87
C GLY A 330 39.95 -7.56 3.16
N ALA A 331 39.08 -8.42 3.69
CA ALA A 331 37.71 -8.07 4.07
C ALA A 331 37.64 -6.96 5.13
N ASN A 332 38.70 -6.81 5.94
CA ASN A 332 38.84 -5.78 6.96
C ASN A 332 39.86 -4.70 6.55
N GLY A 333 40.30 -4.69 5.29
CA GLY A 333 41.37 -3.83 4.79
C GLY A 333 42.78 -4.29 5.19
N GLY A 334 42.94 -5.52 5.70
CA GLY A 334 44.23 -6.09 6.08
C GLY A 334 44.95 -6.80 4.92
N TYR A 335 46.13 -7.36 5.22
CA TYR A 335 46.95 -8.12 4.28
C TYR A 335 46.38 -9.52 4.03
N VAL A 336 46.23 -9.92 2.77
CA VAL A 336 45.86 -11.28 2.37
C VAL A 336 47.09 -12.01 1.84
N ASP A 337 47.36 -13.22 2.34
CA ASP A 337 48.46 -14.03 1.84
C ASP A 337 48.06 -14.79 0.55
N ILE A 338 48.53 -14.28 -0.58
CA ILE A 338 48.25 -14.83 -1.91
C ILE A 338 49.27 -15.88 -2.38
N SER A 339 50.17 -16.38 -1.50
CA SER A 339 51.12 -17.43 -1.85
C SER A 339 50.44 -18.70 -2.37
N GLU A 340 49.26 -18.99 -1.82
CA GLU A 340 48.28 -19.88 -2.40
C GLU A 340 46.99 -19.11 -2.65
N ARG A 341 46.45 -19.21 -3.86
CA ARG A 341 45.22 -18.53 -4.23
C ARG A 341 44.44 -19.36 -5.23
N TYR A 342 43.22 -19.71 -4.85
CA TYR A 342 42.29 -20.46 -5.67
C TYR A 342 40.90 -19.84 -5.62
N TYR A 343 40.06 -20.18 -6.60
CA TYR A 343 38.67 -19.80 -6.64
C TYR A 343 37.78 -21.00 -6.82
N HIS A 344 36.63 -20.97 -6.15
CA HIS A 344 35.58 -21.96 -6.32
C HIS A 344 34.33 -21.27 -6.88
N VAL A 345 33.76 -21.84 -7.94
CA VAL A 345 32.54 -21.35 -8.58
C VAL A 345 31.39 -22.30 -8.29
N TYR A 346 30.26 -21.78 -7.86
CA TYR A 346 29.05 -22.55 -7.58
C TYR A 346 27.86 -21.95 -8.33
N LEU A 347 26.81 -22.76 -8.49
CA LEU A 347 25.48 -22.30 -8.87
C LEU A 347 24.60 -22.24 -7.62
N LEU A 348 23.88 -21.14 -7.39
CA LEU A 348 22.93 -21.02 -6.29
C LEU A 348 21.52 -21.36 -6.78
N GLU A 349 21.01 -22.51 -6.34
CA GLU A 349 19.67 -22.98 -6.69
C GLU A 349 18.86 -23.21 -5.40
N TYR A 350 17.72 -22.52 -5.26
CA TYR A 350 16.86 -22.62 -4.07
C TYR A 350 17.61 -22.39 -2.73
N GLY A 351 18.62 -21.54 -2.75
CA GLY A 351 19.48 -21.25 -1.58
C GLY A 351 20.61 -22.27 -1.34
N TYR A 352 20.71 -23.32 -2.15
CA TYR A 352 21.76 -24.34 -2.05
C TYR A 352 22.83 -24.13 -3.12
N LEU A 353 24.10 -24.25 -2.70
CA LEU A 353 25.22 -24.26 -3.64
C LEU A 353 25.29 -25.62 -4.34
N LYS A 354 25.36 -25.56 -5.67
CA LYS A 354 25.51 -26.68 -6.58
C LYS A 354 26.77 -26.51 -7.41
N GLU A 355 27.31 -27.62 -7.89
CA GLU A 355 28.42 -27.61 -8.83
C GLU A 355 27.94 -27.10 -10.20
N PRO A 356 28.60 -26.12 -10.83
CA PRO A 356 28.22 -25.59 -12.12
C PRO A 356 28.73 -26.44 -13.30
N GLY A 357 29.52 -27.48 -13.05
CA GLY A 357 30.15 -28.35 -14.06
C GLY A 357 31.41 -29.05 -13.53
N ALA A 358 32.22 -29.69 -14.38
CA ALA A 358 33.53 -30.22 -13.98
C ALA A 358 34.56 -29.07 -13.83
N ASN A 359 35.50 -29.19 -12.87
CA ASN A 359 36.60 -28.23 -12.63
C ASN A 359 36.19 -26.85 -12.09
N TYR A 360 35.19 -26.79 -11.22
CA TYR A 360 34.71 -25.55 -10.61
C TYR A 360 35.44 -25.17 -9.32
N GLU A 361 36.29 -26.05 -8.77
CA GLU A 361 37.13 -25.84 -7.58
C GLU A 361 38.61 -25.73 -7.95
N GLY A 362 39.40 -25.11 -7.07
CA GLY A 362 40.85 -24.99 -7.27
C GLY A 362 41.29 -24.12 -8.45
N LEU A 363 40.42 -23.22 -8.95
CA LEU A 363 40.74 -22.37 -10.11
C LEU A 363 41.81 -21.34 -9.75
N THR A 364 42.91 -21.25 -10.50
CA THR A 364 44.01 -20.31 -10.20
C THR A 364 43.90 -18.97 -10.93
N LYS A 365 42.99 -18.88 -11.89
CA LYS A 365 42.71 -17.66 -12.67
C LYS A 365 41.35 -17.08 -12.29
N PRO A 366 41.15 -15.76 -12.41
CA PRO A 366 39.90 -15.09 -12.07
C PRO A 366 38.82 -15.24 -13.17
N GLU A 367 38.74 -16.44 -13.76
CA GLU A 367 37.82 -16.74 -14.86
C GLU A 367 37.43 -18.23 -14.86
N TYR A 368 36.22 -18.52 -15.36
CA TYR A 368 35.71 -19.87 -15.59
C TYR A 368 34.84 -19.92 -16.85
N THR A 369 34.99 -20.96 -17.67
CA THR A 369 34.17 -21.17 -18.88
C THR A 369 33.00 -22.09 -18.56
N LEU A 370 31.79 -21.56 -18.75
CA LEU A 370 30.52 -22.28 -18.73
C LEU A 370 30.33 -22.96 -20.09
N THR A 371 30.03 -24.26 -20.12
CA THR A 371 29.95 -25.05 -21.36
C THR A 371 28.54 -25.43 -21.80
N ASP A 372 27.52 -25.17 -20.97
CA ASP A 372 26.14 -25.61 -21.18
C ASP A 372 25.15 -24.44 -21.08
N VAL A 373 25.37 -23.40 -21.88
CA VAL A 373 24.45 -22.26 -22.00
C VAL A 373 23.30 -22.66 -22.93
N ASN A 374 22.09 -22.70 -22.38
CA ASN A 374 20.88 -23.03 -23.12
C ASN A 374 20.18 -21.77 -23.64
N TYR A 375 19.86 -21.74 -24.94
CA TYR A 375 19.10 -20.67 -25.60
C TYR A 375 17.68 -21.10 -25.99
N GLU A 376 17.25 -22.30 -25.59
CA GLU A 376 15.92 -22.83 -25.88
C GLU A 376 15.05 -22.93 -24.62
N GLY A 377 13.73 -23.04 -24.81
CA GLY A 377 12.76 -23.19 -23.71
C GLY A 377 12.56 -21.93 -22.86
N SER A 378 11.86 -22.09 -21.74
CA SER A 378 11.51 -20.97 -20.85
C SER A 378 12.75 -20.27 -20.29
N GLN A 379 12.65 -18.96 -20.16
CA GLN A 379 13.70 -18.16 -19.54
C GLN A 379 13.72 -18.30 -18.02
N TYR A 380 14.92 -18.37 -17.46
CA TYR A 380 15.16 -18.30 -16.02
C TYR A 380 16.58 -17.78 -15.78
N VAL A 381 16.89 -17.46 -14.52
CA VAL A 381 18.19 -16.91 -14.16
C VAL A 381 18.98 -17.91 -13.33
N LYS A 382 20.18 -18.21 -13.80
CA LYS A 382 21.21 -18.96 -13.07
C LYS A 382 22.07 -17.98 -12.26
N GLN A 383 22.08 -18.12 -10.93
CA GLN A 383 22.92 -17.29 -10.07
C GLN A 383 24.26 -17.96 -9.80
N TYR A 384 25.32 -17.46 -10.42
CA TYR A 384 26.68 -17.93 -10.19
C TYR A 384 27.26 -17.27 -8.94
N VAL A 385 27.99 -18.04 -8.16
CA VAL A 385 28.65 -17.63 -6.92
C VAL A 385 30.14 -17.95 -7.02
N VAL A 386 31.00 -17.03 -6.60
CA VAL A 386 32.45 -17.20 -6.58
C VAL A 386 32.96 -16.99 -5.16
N LYS A 387 33.86 -17.87 -4.70
CA LYS A 387 34.64 -17.70 -3.47
C LYS A 387 36.12 -17.64 -3.81
N ALA A 388 36.86 -16.78 -3.12
CA ALA A 388 38.31 -16.79 -3.10
C ALA A 388 38.80 -17.58 -1.89
N LEU A 389 39.83 -18.40 -2.09
CA LEU A 389 40.52 -19.13 -1.05
C LEU A 389 41.99 -18.72 -1.07
N THR A 390 42.52 -18.33 0.08
CA THR A 390 43.91 -17.85 0.22
C THR A 390 44.61 -18.49 1.41
N ASN A 391 45.94 -18.43 1.42
CA ASN A 391 46.73 -19.05 2.45
C ASN A 391 46.50 -18.41 3.84
N THR A 392 46.76 -19.17 4.91
CA THR A 392 46.85 -18.64 6.27
C THR A 392 48.04 -19.26 7.01
N PRO A 393 48.45 -18.70 8.16
CA PRO A 393 49.51 -19.27 8.98
C PRO A 393 49.17 -20.64 9.63
N THR A 394 47.94 -21.14 9.55
CA THR A 394 47.47 -22.33 10.27
C THR A 394 47.27 -23.58 9.39
N ASP A 395 47.91 -23.64 8.22
CA ASP A 395 47.77 -24.71 7.20
C ASP A 395 46.31 -24.94 6.73
N THR A 396 45.43 -23.98 6.98
CA THR A 396 44.02 -23.97 6.53
C THR A 396 43.80 -22.77 5.62
N LEU A 397 43.02 -22.91 4.55
CA LEU A 397 42.74 -21.78 3.67
C LEU A 397 41.70 -20.84 4.29
N ALA A 398 41.93 -19.53 4.20
CA ALA A 398 40.91 -18.52 4.46
C ALA A 398 39.95 -18.49 3.26
N VAL A 399 38.65 -18.38 3.52
CA VAL A 399 37.61 -18.41 2.49
C VAL A 399 36.82 -17.12 2.54
N SER A 400 36.65 -16.47 1.38
CA SER A 400 35.87 -15.24 1.26
C SER A 400 34.38 -15.47 1.42
N GLU A 401 33.65 -14.38 1.66
CA GLU A 401 32.22 -14.27 1.36
C GLU A 401 31.96 -14.39 -0.16
N TYR A 402 30.68 -14.42 -0.54
CA TYR A 402 30.25 -14.76 -1.90
C TYR A 402 30.22 -13.55 -2.83
N GLY A 403 31.04 -13.55 -3.87
CA GLY A 403 30.78 -12.75 -5.07
C GLY A 403 29.68 -13.42 -5.90
N ARG A 404 28.73 -12.67 -6.47
CA ARG A 404 27.58 -13.28 -7.16
C ARG A 404 27.18 -12.52 -8.43
N TYR A 405 26.66 -13.24 -9.41
CA TYR A 405 26.06 -12.66 -10.61
C TYR A 405 24.92 -13.52 -11.16
N GLY A 406 23.82 -12.88 -11.55
CA GLY A 406 22.66 -13.54 -12.18
C GLY A 406 22.79 -13.55 -13.70
N PHE A 407 22.84 -14.73 -14.31
CA PHE A 407 22.91 -14.91 -15.75
C PHE A 407 21.60 -15.51 -16.29
N ALA A 408 20.92 -14.76 -17.17
CA ALA A 408 19.69 -15.23 -17.81
C ALA A 408 20.01 -16.26 -18.91
N VAL A 409 19.24 -17.34 -18.95
CA VAL A 409 19.28 -18.40 -19.97
C VAL A 409 17.88 -18.66 -20.51
N GLY A 410 17.75 -19.47 -21.55
CA GLY A 410 16.49 -19.76 -22.24
C GLY A 410 16.25 -18.87 -23.46
N LYS A 411 15.12 -19.13 -24.14
CA LYS A 411 14.76 -18.51 -25.41
C LYS A 411 14.33 -17.05 -25.22
N PRO A 412 14.93 -16.08 -25.92
CA PRO A 412 14.47 -14.69 -25.89
C PRO A 412 13.00 -14.55 -26.31
N HIS A 413 12.29 -13.61 -25.69
CA HIS A 413 10.92 -13.27 -26.09
C HIS A 413 10.93 -12.62 -27.47
N ALA A 414 9.94 -12.93 -28.30
CA ALA A 414 9.76 -12.23 -29.57
C ALA A 414 9.19 -10.83 -29.32
N MET A 415 9.39 -9.91 -30.27
CA MET A 415 8.65 -8.66 -30.30
C MET A 415 7.24 -8.85 -30.90
N PRO A 416 6.26 -8.04 -30.49
CA PRO A 416 6.32 -7.09 -29.39
C PRO A 416 6.37 -7.81 -28.03
N TRP A 417 7.15 -7.29 -27.10
CA TRP A 417 7.19 -7.73 -25.70
C TRP A 417 6.57 -6.63 -24.84
N VAL A 418 5.64 -7.00 -23.95
CA VAL A 418 4.84 -6.06 -23.14
C VAL A 418 4.76 -6.53 -21.69
N GLU A 419 4.84 -5.59 -20.75
CA GLU A 419 4.60 -5.78 -19.32
C GLU A 419 3.91 -4.55 -18.73
N SER A 420 2.74 -4.74 -18.10
CA SER A 420 2.02 -3.73 -17.29
C SER A 420 1.94 -4.10 -15.81
N PHE A 421 2.55 -5.22 -15.39
CA PHE A 421 2.50 -5.68 -13.99
C PHE A 421 1.09 -5.97 -13.43
N PRO A 422 0.14 -6.50 -14.22
CA PRO A 422 -1.29 -6.51 -13.89
C PRO A 422 -1.57 -7.17 -12.54
N GLY A 423 -2.42 -6.55 -11.73
CA GLY A 423 -2.76 -7.03 -10.40
C GLY A 423 -1.56 -7.16 -9.45
N LYS A 424 -0.54 -6.31 -9.62
CA LYS A 424 0.76 -6.37 -8.92
C LYS A 424 1.48 -7.69 -9.12
N THR A 425 1.56 -8.15 -10.36
CA THR A 425 2.30 -9.38 -10.68
C THR A 425 3.53 -9.07 -11.51
N LEU A 426 4.64 -9.76 -11.23
CA LEU A 426 5.81 -9.74 -12.12
C LEU A 426 5.55 -10.74 -13.24
N GLY A 427 4.91 -10.27 -14.32
CA GLY A 427 4.41 -11.07 -15.43
C GLY A 427 5.49 -11.54 -16.40
N ALA A 428 5.59 -10.90 -17.57
CA ALA A 428 6.40 -11.22 -18.75
C ALA A 428 7.94 -11.26 -18.54
N GLY A 429 8.40 -11.64 -17.35
CA GLY A 429 9.79 -11.81 -16.94
C GLY A 429 10.54 -12.96 -17.63
N PRO A 430 11.64 -13.45 -17.02
CA PRO A 430 12.00 -13.32 -15.62
C PRO A 430 12.46 -11.92 -15.22
N TRP A 431 11.99 -11.47 -14.06
CA TRP A 431 12.39 -10.23 -13.41
C TRP A 431 13.37 -10.50 -12.28
N MET A 432 14.39 -9.65 -12.14
CA MET A 432 15.34 -9.73 -11.03
C MET A 432 15.59 -8.39 -10.40
N ILE A 433 15.40 -8.30 -9.09
CA ILE A 433 15.79 -7.12 -8.32
C ILE A 433 17.30 -7.21 -8.06
N ASP A 434 18.02 -6.13 -8.36
CA ASP A 434 19.44 -6.05 -8.06
C ASP A 434 19.65 -5.75 -6.57
N ALA A 435 20.06 -6.79 -5.84
CA ALA A 435 20.29 -6.72 -4.41
C ALA A 435 21.51 -5.87 -4.01
N THR A 436 22.35 -5.44 -4.96
CA THR A 436 23.52 -4.59 -4.68
C THR A 436 23.15 -3.12 -4.51
N GLN A 437 21.94 -2.72 -4.95
CA GLN A 437 21.46 -1.35 -4.80
C GLN A 437 21.05 -1.05 -3.35
N THR A 438 20.94 0.21 -2.99
CA THR A 438 20.58 0.61 -1.61
C THR A 438 19.07 0.52 -1.36
N GLY A 439 18.24 0.73 -2.39
CA GLY A 439 16.79 0.57 -2.40
C GLY A 439 16.31 -0.58 -3.30
N ARG A 440 14.99 -0.77 -3.37
CA ARG A 440 14.33 -1.86 -4.10
C ARG A 440 13.08 -1.36 -4.81
N PHE A 441 12.80 -1.90 -5.98
CA PHE A 441 11.47 -1.78 -6.58
C PHE A 441 10.49 -2.72 -5.87
N GLY A 442 9.27 -2.23 -5.68
CA GLY A 442 8.07 -3.01 -5.34
C GLY A 442 7.04 -2.89 -6.45
N LEU A 443 5.80 -3.30 -6.13
CA LEU A 443 4.66 -3.21 -7.04
C LEU A 443 3.60 -2.28 -6.45
N GLY A 444 3.10 -1.35 -7.25
CA GLY A 444 2.10 -0.35 -6.91
C GLY A 444 0.68 -0.72 -7.38
N GLU A 445 -0.34 -0.13 -6.75
CA GLU A 445 -1.76 -0.25 -7.14
C GLU A 445 -2.13 0.69 -8.27
N GLU A 446 -1.63 1.93 -8.17
CA GLU A 446 -1.79 2.95 -9.20
C GLU A 446 -1.13 2.47 -10.49
N SER A 447 -1.93 2.27 -11.52
CA SER A 447 -1.47 1.88 -12.86
C SER A 447 -2.05 2.80 -13.91
N GLN A 448 -1.32 2.94 -15.02
CA GLN A 448 -1.67 3.83 -16.11
C GLN A 448 -2.91 3.33 -16.86
N ASP A 449 -3.08 2.01 -16.96
CA ASP A 449 -4.14 1.34 -17.71
C ASP A 449 -5.27 0.77 -16.83
N ASN A 450 -5.21 1.01 -15.51
CA ASN A 450 -6.16 0.54 -14.49
C ASN A 450 -6.22 -0.99 -14.33
N ASP A 451 -5.14 -1.70 -14.69
CA ASP A 451 -4.99 -3.13 -14.40
C ASP A 451 -4.57 -3.47 -12.95
N ASN A 452 -4.49 -2.46 -12.07
CA ASN A 452 -4.11 -2.56 -10.66
C ASN A 452 -2.68 -3.08 -10.45
N GLY A 453 -1.74 -2.61 -11.28
CA GLY A 453 -0.35 -2.98 -11.18
C GLY A 453 0.60 -1.97 -11.80
N SER A 454 1.66 -1.59 -11.08
CA SER A 454 2.80 -0.88 -11.66
C SER A 454 4.08 -1.24 -10.93
N LEU A 455 5.22 -0.86 -11.48
CA LEU A 455 6.51 -0.95 -10.80
C LEU A 455 6.76 0.36 -10.01
N ILE A 456 7.00 0.26 -8.70
CA ILE A 456 7.20 1.45 -7.84
C ILE A 456 8.54 1.39 -7.10
N PHE A 457 9.27 2.50 -7.08
CA PHE A 457 10.39 2.75 -6.18
C PHE A 457 10.01 3.89 -5.23
N SER A 458 10.05 3.63 -3.92
CA SER A 458 9.82 4.65 -2.88
C SER A 458 11.11 4.82 -2.07
N PRO A 459 11.82 5.95 -2.20
CA PRO A 459 13.09 6.13 -1.52
C PRO A 459 12.90 6.20 0.00
N GLN A 460 13.86 5.66 0.74
CA GLN A 460 13.96 5.77 2.20
C GLN A 460 15.34 6.34 2.56
N LYS A 461 15.53 6.82 3.80
CA LYS A 461 16.82 7.38 4.23
C LYS A 461 17.95 6.34 4.05
N GLY A 462 18.87 6.63 3.13
CA GLY A 462 19.98 5.74 2.76
C GLY A 462 19.66 4.74 1.63
N GLN A 463 18.41 4.69 1.14
CA GLN A 463 17.93 3.84 0.05
C GLN A 463 17.56 4.68 -1.18
N THR A 464 18.56 5.34 -1.77
CA THR A 464 18.36 6.37 -2.80
C THR A 464 18.41 5.86 -4.24
N ARG A 465 18.65 4.55 -4.43
CA ARG A 465 18.79 3.93 -5.75
C ARG A 465 18.23 2.52 -5.78
N ALA A 466 17.49 2.17 -6.82
CA ALA A 466 17.01 0.82 -7.08
C ALA A 466 17.31 0.40 -8.52
N CYS A 467 17.42 -0.91 -8.75
CA CYS A 467 17.53 -1.49 -10.09
C CYS A 467 16.73 -2.78 -10.18
N ILE A 468 15.96 -2.94 -11.26
CA ILE A 468 15.34 -4.20 -11.65
C ILE A 468 15.74 -4.56 -13.08
N GLN A 469 15.92 -5.84 -13.35
CA GLN A 469 16.42 -6.40 -14.60
C GLN A 469 15.32 -7.22 -15.27
N GLY A 470 15.06 -6.97 -16.55
CA GLY A 470 14.07 -7.67 -17.34
C GLY A 470 14.60 -8.90 -18.10
N PRO A 471 13.74 -9.53 -18.93
CA PRO A 471 14.04 -10.75 -19.66
C PRO A 471 14.94 -10.51 -20.88
N LYS A 472 15.32 -11.59 -21.56
CA LYS A 472 15.87 -11.56 -22.92
C LYS A 472 14.75 -11.25 -23.91
N VAL A 473 15.01 -10.34 -24.85
CA VAL A 473 14.14 -10.01 -25.98
C VAL A 473 14.94 -10.10 -27.28
N ASP A 474 14.39 -10.79 -28.28
CA ASP A 474 14.95 -10.89 -29.62
C ASP A 474 14.54 -9.68 -30.45
N ILE A 475 15.53 -8.89 -30.87
CA ILE A 475 15.35 -7.74 -31.77
C ILE A 475 16.05 -7.92 -33.12
N SER A 476 16.50 -9.14 -33.45
CA SER A 476 17.35 -9.42 -34.62
C SER A 476 16.65 -9.10 -35.95
N ASN A 477 15.32 -9.14 -35.97
CA ASN A 477 14.47 -8.88 -37.13
C ASN A 477 13.82 -7.48 -37.14
N ALA A 478 14.07 -6.62 -36.14
CA ALA A 478 13.49 -5.26 -36.14
C ALA A 478 14.23 -4.32 -37.09
N GLY A 479 13.47 -3.48 -37.80
CA GLY A 479 14.00 -2.39 -38.60
C GLY A 479 14.26 -1.11 -37.79
N ASN A 480 13.38 -0.82 -36.83
CA ASN A 480 13.35 0.37 -35.99
C ASN A 480 12.84 0.02 -34.57
N PRO A 481 13.61 -0.76 -33.80
CA PRO A 481 13.17 -1.21 -32.48
C PRO A 481 13.10 -0.03 -31.49
N GLN A 482 12.02 0.05 -30.71
CA GLN A 482 11.85 1.03 -29.63
C GLN A 482 11.53 0.36 -28.30
N LEU A 483 11.97 1.00 -27.23
CA LEU A 483 11.49 0.75 -25.87
C LEU A 483 10.61 1.93 -25.44
N VAL A 484 9.36 1.63 -25.07
CA VAL A 484 8.40 2.61 -24.55
C VAL A 484 7.99 2.18 -23.15
N PHE A 485 7.77 3.13 -22.26
CA PHE A 485 7.16 2.88 -20.96
C PHE A 485 6.41 4.11 -20.49
N TRP A 486 5.45 3.89 -19.62
CA TRP A 486 4.75 4.94 -18.89
C TRP A 486 5.39 5.15 -17.53
N TYR A 487 5.34 6.39 -17.05
CA TYR A 487 5.82 6.77 -15.74
C TYR A 487 4.94 7.87 -15.15
N TYR A 488 4.77 7.87 -13.83
CA TYR A 488 4.04 8.94 -13.16
C TYR A 488 4.98 10.14 -12.97
N ALA A 489 4.80 11.16 -13.82
CA ALA A 489 5.64 12.34 -13.83
C ALA A 489 5.31 13.26 -12.65
N VAL A 490 6.35 13.67 -11.92
CA VAL A 490 6.27 14.70 -10.88
C VAL A 490 7.29 15.78 -11.21
N PRO A 491 6.92 16.78 -12.04
CA PRO A 491 7.86 17.77 -12.56
C PRO A 491 8.57 18.59 -11.46
N GLY A 492 9.87 18.83 -11.64
CA GLY A 492 10.70 19.65 -10.75
C GLY A 492 11.24 18.95 -9.50
N THR A 493 11.13 17.62 -9.40
CA THR A 493 11.61 16.85 -8.25
C THR A 493 12.85 16.01 -8.55
N ASP A 494 13.40 15.34 -7.52
CA ASP A 494 14.65 14.58 -7.57
C ASP A 494 14.55 13.18 -8.20
N GLY A 495 13.41 12.83 -8.81
CA GLY A 495 13.21 11.53 -9.43
C GLY A 495 13.97 11.37 -10.76
N LYS A 496 14.67 10.26 -10.94
CA LYS A 496 15.38 9.94 -12.18
C LYS A 496 15.24 8.47 -12.57
N ILE A 497 14.82 8.23 -13.81
CA ILE A 497 14.74 6.90 -14.42
C ILE A 497 15.83 6.80 -15.47
N THR A 498 16.67 5.77 -15.38
CA THR A 498 17.68 5.46 -16.41
C THR A 498 17.45 4.06 -16.96
N MET A 499 17.18 3.96 -18.25
CA MET A 499 17.01 2.68 -18.94
C MET A 499 18.35 2.27 -19.57
N LYS A 500 18.89 1.12 -19.15
CA LYS A 500 20.09 0.53 -19.73
C LYS A 500 19.77 -0.78 -20.43
N ILE A 501 20.49 -1.07 -21.50
CA ILE A 501 20.29 -2.28 -22.29
C ILE A 501 21.57 -3.10 -22.28
N LEU A 502 21.47 -4.35 -21.82
CA LEU A 502 22.54 -5.34 -21.93
C LEU A 502 22.38 -6.09 -23.25
N ARG A 503 23.22 -5.77 -24.22
CA ARG A 503 23.26 -6.46 -25.51
C ARG A 503 24.11 -7.72 -25.40
N ASN A 504 23.53 -8.85 -25.81
CA ASN A 504 24.15 -10.17 -25.90
C ASN A 504 24.85 -10.63 -24.61
N GLY A 505 24.45 -10.14 -23.43
CA GLY A 505 25.14 -10.46 -22.19
C GLY A 505 26.58 -9.92 -22.08
N GLN A 506 26.99 -8.98 -22.95
CA GLN A 506 28.39 -8.50 -23.04
C GLN A 506 28.50 -7.00 -22.74
N THR A 507 27.74 -6.19 -23.45
CA THR A 507 27.86 -4.73 -23.46
C THR A 507 26.61 -4.10 -22.89
N MET A 508 26.77 -3.27 -21.85
CA MET A 508 25.68 -2.53 -21.22
C MET A 508 25.83 -1.05 -21.54
N GLU A 509 24.84 -0.46 -22.21
CA GLU A 509 24.83 0.97 -22.52
C GLU A 509 23.48 1.59 -22.17
N THR A 510 23.41 2.91 -22.10
CA THR A 510 22.18 3.64 -21.73
C THR A 510 21.33 3.86 -22.97
N ALA A 511 20.08 3.40 -22.97
CA ALA A 511 19.12 3.70 -24.03
C ALA A 511 18.51 5.09 -23.86
N GLY A 512 18.24 5.51 -22.61
CA GLY A 512 17.71 6.83 -22.33
C GLY A 512 17.52 7.12 -20.85
N VAL A 513 17.19 8.38 -20.57
CA VAL A 513 17.01 8.92 -19.22
C VAL A 513 15.75 9.78 -19.21
N VAL A 514 14.96 9.65 -18.15
CA VAL A 514 13.92 10.61 -17.77
C VAL A 514 14.36 11.24 -16.45
N ASP A 515 14.62 12.55 -16.45
CA ASP A 515 14.99 13.31 -15.25
C ASP A 515 13.84 14.25 -14.88
N TYR A 516 13.27 14.06 -13.69
CA TYR A 516 12.07 14.80 -13.27
C TYR A 516 12.38 16.29 -13.06
N ASN A 517 13.65 16.66 -12.83
CA ASN A 517 14.06 18.06 -12.75
C ASN A 517 13.98 18.79 -14.10
N GLU A 518 14.00 18.05 -15.22
CA GLU A 518 13.92 18.59 -16.57
C GLU A 518 12.47 18.59 -17.12
N LEU A 519 11.52 18.03 -16.37
CA LEU A 519 10.11 18.00 -16.75
C LEU A 519 9.42 19.32 -16.42
N GLU A 520 8.50 19.74 -17.30
CA GLU A 520 7.60 20.88 -17.10
C GLU A 520 6.13 20.41 -17.07
N GLY A 521 5.21 21.28 -16.61
CA GLY A 521 3.76 21.05 -16.61
C GLY A 521 3.21 20.36 -15.35
N GLU A 522 1.98 19.84 -15.44
CA GLU A 522 1.26 19.21 -14.31
C GLU A 522 1.71 17.76 -14.06
N GLN A 523 1.55 17.29 -12.81
CA GLN A 523 1.81 15.90 -12.45
C GLN A 523 0.81 14.92 -13.12
N GLY A 524 1.25 13.69 -13.40
CA GLY A 524 0.40 12.65 -13.98
C GLY A 524 1.16 11.65 -14.84
N TRP A 525 0.47 10.62 -15.32
CA TRP A 525 1.04 9.61 -16.21
C TRP A 525 1.52 10.20 -17.53
N ARG A 526 2.76 9.90 -17.90
CA ARG A 526 3.39 10.28 -19.17
C ARG A 526 4.16 9.09 -19.74
N SER A 527 4.43 9.11 -21.04
CA SER A 527 5.23 8.10 -21.72
C SER A 527 6.62 8.63 -22.06
N ALA A 528 7.59 7.72 -22.15
CA ALA A 528 8.91 7.95 -22.73
C ALA A 528 9.20 6.85 -23.75
N ALA A 529 9.92 7.21 -24.82
CA ALA A 529 10.31 6.30 -25.89
C ALA A 529 11.80 6.45 -26.19
N PHE A 530 12.51 5.33 -26.27
CA PHE A 530 13.94 5.27 -26.55
C PHE A 530 14.20 4.40 -27.77
N ASP A 531 14.98 4.95 -28.71
CA ASP A 531 15.46 4.23 -29.89
C ASP A 531 16.46 3.14 -29.47
N LEU A 532 16.21 1.91 -29.92
CA LEU A 532 17.07 0.77 -29.65
C LEU A 532 17.94 0.35 -30.84
N SER A 533 17.94 1.10 -31.95
CA SER A 533 18.68 0.78 -33.17
C SER A 533 20.17 0.48 -32.93
N GLN A 534 20.81 1.23 -32.03
CA GLN A 534 22.21 1.02 -31.62
C GLN A 534 22.48 -0.34 -30.97
N PHE A 535 21.44 -0.99 -30.42
CA PHE A 535 21.53 -2.29 -29.77
C PHE A 535 21.25 -3.47 -30.69
N SER A 536 21.12 -3.24 -32.01
CA SER A 536 20.80 -4.27 -33.00
C SER A 536 21.61 -5.57 -32.82
N THR A 537 20.90 -6.68 -32.93
CA THR A 537 21.42 -8.05 -32.93
C THR A 537 21.26 -8.72 -34.29
N THR A 538 20.93 -7.97 -35.34
CA THR A 538 20.74 -8.49 -36.69
C THR A 538 21.96 -9.26 -37.17
N GLY A 539 21.73 -10.46 -37.71
CA GLY A 539 22.81 -11.34 -38.18
C GLY A 539 23.62 -12.02 -37.07
N THR A 540 23.23 -11.87 -35.80
CA THR A 540 23.87 -12.57 -34.67
C THR A 540 23.01 -13.75 -34.23
N GLU A 541 23.50 -14.97 -34.47
CA GLU A 541 22.85 -16.19 -33.98
C GLU A 541 22.73 -16.16 -32.44
N ASN A 542 21.58 -16.55 -31.90
CA ASN A 542 21.23 -16.46 -30.47
C ASN A 542 21.33 -15.05 -29.85
N GLY A 543 21.41 -13.99 -30.66
CA GLY A 543 21.51 -12.61 -30.17
C GLY A 543 20.25 -12.15 -29.44
N TYR A 544 20.43 -11.32 -28.40
CA TYR A 544 19.33 -10.77 -27.60
C TYR A 544 19.73 -9.45 -26.93
N ILE A 545 18.73 -8.71 -26.46
CA ILE A 545 18.90 -7.61 -25.51
C ILE A 545 18.21 -7.92 -24.18
N ARG A 546 18.60 -7.23 -23.11
CA ARG A 546 17.87 -7.22 -21.83
C ARG A 546 17.73 -5.80 -21.29
N PRO A 547 16.52 -5.36 -20.89
CA PRO A 547 16.33 -4.05 -20.28
C PRO A 547 16.69 -4.07 -18.78
N PHE A 548 17.31 -3.00 -18.31
CA PHE A 548 17.65 -2.74 -16.91
C PHE A 548 17.12 -1.36 -16.55
N ILE A 549 16.26 -1.31 -15.54
CA ILE A 549 15.59 -0.10 -15.10
C ILE A 549 16.26 0.36 -13.82
N TYR A 550 16.91 1.52 -13.84
CA TYR A 550 17.46 2.18 -12.66
C TYR A 550 16.54 3.33 -12.26
N ALA A 551 16.24 3.40 -10.96
CA ALA A 551 15.56 4.53 -10.34
C ALA A 551 16.48 5.16 -9.30
N GLU A 552 16.60 6.48 -9.31
CA GLU A 552 17.42 7.28 -8.40
C GLU A 552 16.57 8.43 -7.86
N ALA A 553 16.45 8.55 -6.54
CA ALA A 553 15.71 9.62 -5.84
C ALA A 553 16.04 9.59 -4.34
N GLU A 554 15.94 10.73 -3.65
CA GLU A 554 16.01 10.81 -2.18
C GLU A 554 14.63 10.97 -1.54
N ASN A 555 13.71 11.66 -2.21
CA ASN A 555 12.39 12.03 -1.66
C ASN A 555 11.21 11.69 -2.59
N THR A 556 11.43 11.63 -3.90
CA THR A 556 10.37 11.36 -4.88
C THR A 556 10.18 9.87 -5.13
N SER A 557 8.96 9.37 -4.97
CA SER A 557 8.60 8.03 -5.45
C SER A 557 8.49 8.00 -6.98
N ILE A 558 9.03 6.96 -7.59
CA ILE A 558 9.04 6.75 -9.04
C ILE A 558 8.12 5.57 -9.34
N GLN A 559 7.16 5.77 -10.24
CA GLN A 559 6.27 4.72 -10.75
C GLN A 559 6.49 4.54 -12.24
N ILE A 560 6.55 3.29 -12.69
CA ILE A 560 6.77 2.89 -14.08
C ILE A 560 5.76 1.80 -14.41
N ASP A 561 5.17 1.89 -15.60
CA ASP A 561 4.14 0.98 -16.03
C ASP A 561 4.17 0.78 -17.56
N ASN A 562 3.45 -0.25 -18.05
CA ASN A 562 3.17 -0.52 -19.46
C ASN A 562 4.42 -0.38 -20.36
N ILE A 563 5.43 -1.19 -20.03
CA ILE A 563 6.70 -1.27 -20.74
C ILE A 563 6.52 -2.11 -22.00
N LYS A 564 6.87 -1.56 -23.15
CA LYS A 564 6.79 -2.20 -24.47
C LYS A 564 8.14 -2.18 -25.17
N ILE A 565 8.55 -3.30 -25.77
CA ILE A 565 9.64 -3.37 -26.75
C ILE A 565 9.05 -3.89 -28.06
N TYR A 566 9.06 -3.07 -29.11
CA TYR A 566 8.42 -3.38 -30.39
C TYR A 566 9.19 -2.76 -31.56
N ASP A 567 8.85 -3.18 -32.78
CA ASP A 567 9.39 -2.58 -34.00
C ASP A 567 8.48 -1.43 -34.45
N ALA A 568 8.95 -0.18 -34.32
CA ALA A 568 8.12 1.00 -34.52
C ALA A 568 8.02 1.38 -35.99
N VAL A 569 6.78 1.62 -36.44
CA VAL A 569 6.47 2.09 -37.80
C VAL A 569 6.22 3.61 -37.82
N ALA A 570 6.08 4.19 -39.01
CA ALA A 570 5.85 5.63 -39.13
C ALA A 570 4.48 6.05 -38.58
N SER A 571 3.42 5.32 -38.95
CA SER A 571 2.03 5.69 -38.67
C SER A 571 1.30 4.51 -38.05
N ASN A 572 1.02 4.59 -36.75
CA ASN A 572 0.30 3.57 -35.99
C ASN A 572 -0.41 4.23 -34.82
N ILE A 573 -1.73 4.12 -34.73
CA ILE A 573 -2.48 4.48 -33.52
C ILE A 573 -3.05 3.20 -32.88
N GLU A 574 -3.37 3.24 -31.60
CA GLU A 574 -3.97 2.11 -30.88
C GLU A 574 -5.17 2.61 -30.09
N ALA A 575 -6.29 1.89 -30.11
CA ALA A 575 -7.49 2.22 -29.37
C ALA A 575 -7.70 1.28 -28.16
N ALA A 576 -8.14 1.84 -27.03
CA ALA A 576 -8.58 1.09 -25.85
C ALA A 576 -9.93 1.63 -25.31
N ILE A 577 -10.75 0.78 -24.68
CA ILE A 577 -12.10 1.13 -24.21
C ILE A 577 -12.29 0.96 -22.70
N VAL A 578 -12.94 1.94 -22.07
CA VAL A 578 -13.42 1.89 -20.70
C VAL A 578 -14.95 2.03 -20.70
N ALA A 579 -15.65 1.05 -20.12
CA ALA A 579 -17.12 1.02 -20.06
C ALA A 579 -17.60 0.41 -18.73
N PRO A 580 -18.75 0.83 -18.18
CA PRO A 580 -19.33 0.26 -16.97
C PRO A 580 -19.86 -1.15 -17.21
N ALA A 581 -19.92 -1.99 -16.17
CA ALA A 581 -20.50 -3.34 -16.29
C ALA A 581 -22.04 -3.32 -16.35
N HIS A 582 -22.69 -2.33 -15.71
CA HIS A 582 -24.15 -2.22 -15.63
C HIS A 582 -24.63 -0.79 -15.87
N VAL A 583 -25.83 -0.65 -16.44
CA VAL A 583 -26.54 0.64 -16.53
C VAL A 583 -28.05 0.42 -16.32
N GLN A 584 -28.69 1.31 -15.56
CA GLN A 584 -30.13 1.24 -15.34
C GLN A 584 -30.92 1.70 -16.58
N LYS A 585 -32.05 1.06 -16.87
CA LYS A 585 -32.95 1.46 -17.97
C LYS A 585 -33.31 2.94 -17.90
N GLY A 586 -33.16 3.63 -19.04
CA GLY A 586 -33.44 5.06 -19.17
C GLY A 586 -32.37 6.00 -18.59
N LYS A 587 -31.26 5.47 -18.05
CA LYS A 587 -30.11 6.28 -17.63
C LYS A 587 -29.04 6.34 -18.72
N LYS A 588 -28.19 7.37 -18.68
CA LYS A 588 -27.04 7.51 -19.58
C LYS A 588 -25.96 6.50 -19.19
N CYS A 589 -25.50 5.73 -20.17
CA CYS A 589 -24.27 4.93 -20.13
C CYS A 589 -23.13 5.80 -20.67
N GLY A 590 -22.05 5.97 -19.89
CA GLY A 590 -20.83 6.65 -20.33
C GLY A 590 -19.76 5.65 -20.76
N VAL A 591 -19.06 5.92 -21.86
CA VAL A 591 -17.97 5.10 -22.40
C VAL A 591 -16.82 6.00 -22.81
N THR A 592 -15.59 5.63 -22.46
CA THR A 592 -14.38 6.38 -22.84
C THR A 592 -13.54 5.53 -23.78
N ILE A 593 -13.10 6.12 -24.90
CA ILE A 593 -12.15 5.52 -25.83
C ILE A 593 -10.83 6.28 -25.72
N ASN A 594 -9.75 5.58 -25.42
CA ASN A 594 -8.39 6.12 -25.40
C ASN A 594 -7.69 5.80 -26.71
N VAL A 595 -7.04 6.78 -27.33
CA VAL A 595 -6.23 6.60 -28.54
C VAL A 595 -4.79 6.98 -28.26
N THR A 596 -3.86 6.08 -28.53
CA THR A 596 -2.41 6.28 -28.33
C THR A 596 -1.69 6.25 -29.68
N ASN A 597 -0.83 7.23 -29.97
CA ASN A 597 0.04 7.20 -31.15
C ASN A 597 1.28 6.34 -30.87
N LEU A 598 1.33 5.13 -31.44
CA LEU A 598 2.49 4.22 -31.40
C LEU A 598 3.42 4.38 -32.61
N GLY A 599 3.12 5.33 -33.50
CA GLY A 599 3.94 5.69 -34.64
C GLY A 599 5.09 6.63 -34.28
N THR A 600 6.10 6.66 -35.13
CA THR A 600 7.20 7.64 -35.04
C THR A 600 6.88 8.99 -35.68
N ALA A 601 5.80 9.07 -36.46
CA ALA A 601 5.26 10.30 -37.03
C ALA A 601 4.07 10.80 -36.20
N LYS A 602 3.83 12.11 -36.25
CA LYS A 602 2.65 12.73 -35.69
C LYS A 602 1.36 12.20 -36.35
N ALA A 603 0.38 11.81 -35.54
CA ALA A 603 -0.94 11.45 -36.00
C ALA A 603 -1.85 12.69 -36.05
N SER A 604 -2.41 12.96 -37.23
CA SER A 604 -3.28 14.11 -37.48
C SER A 604 -4.44 13.69 -38.38
N GLY A 605 -5.64 14.18 -38.08
CA GLY A 605 -6.84 13.97 -38.91
C GLY A 605 -7.40 12.54 -38.85
N TYR A 606 -7.17 11.82 -37.74
CA TYR A 606 -7.87 10.57 -37.47
C TYR A 606 -9.23 10.86 -36.82
N THR A 607 -10.11 9.85 -36.76
CA THR A 607 -11.42 9.97 -36.11
C THR A 607 -11.62 8.85 -35.09
N VAL A 608 -12.46 9.07 -34.09
CA VAL A 608 -12.76 8.10 -33.04
C VAL A 608 -14.26 7.83 -33.02
N SER A 609 -14.65 6.56 -33.18
CA SER A 609 -16.04 6.13 -33.29
C SER A 609 -16.43 5.17 -32.16
N LEU A 610 -17.60 5.38 -31.57
CA LEU A 610 -18.25 4.41 -30.68
C LEU A 610 -19.24 3.55 -31.49
N TYR A 611 -19.17 2.24 -31.30
CA TYR A 611 -20.15 1.27 -31.77
C TYR A 611 -20.95 0.71 -30.59
N VAL A 612 -22.28 0.62 -30.77
CA VAL A 612 -23.21 -0.02 -29.83
C VAL A 612 -24.00 -1.09 -30.58
N ASP A 613 -23.97 -2.34 -30.10
CA ASP A 613 -24.56 -3.52 -30.76
C ASP A 613 -24.13 -3.65 -32.24
N GLY A 614 -22.83 -3.42 -32.50
CA GLY A 614 -22.24 -3.43 -33.83
C GLY A 614 -22.65 -2.27 -34.75
N LYS A 615 -23.41 -1.27 -34.26
CA LYS A 615 -23.79 -0.08 -35.02
C LYS A 615 -23.00 1.14 -34.58
N LYS A 616 -22.36 1.82 -35.53
CA LYS A 616 -21.68 3.11 -35.29
C LYS A 616 -22.70 4.13 -34.80
N LEU A 617 -22.51 4.65 -33.59
CA LEU A 617 -23.42 5.58 -32.94
C LEU A 617 -22.97 7.02 -33.13
N GLU A 618 -21.71 7.31 -32.80
CA GLU A 618 -21.14 8.65 -32.81
C GLU A 618 -19.66 8.59 -33.21
N THR A 619 -19.19 9.66 -33.85
CA THR A 619 -17.80 9.84 -34.25
C THR A 619 -17.33 11.23 -33.82
N GLN A 620 -16.16 11.31 -33.23
CA GLN A 620 -15.46 12.55 -32.89
C GLN A 620 -14.19 12.68 -33.74
N GLU A 621 -13.81 13.92 -34.06
CA GLU A 621 -12.51 14.20 -34.70
C GLU A 621 -11.39 14.03 -33.67
N GLY A 622 -10.32 13.36 -34.06
CA GLY A 622 -9.14 13.18 -33.25
C GLY A 622 -8.29 14.45 -33.17
N GLU A 623 -7.74 14.74 -32.01
CA GLU A 623 -6.73 15.80 -31.87
C GLU A 623 -5.36 15.38 -32.41
N ASP A 624 -4.48 16.34 -32.64
CA ASP A 624 -3.11 16.09 -33.07
C ASP A 624 -2.32 15.35 -31.97
N LEU A 625 -1.89 14.12 -32.26
CA LEU A 625 -1.09 13.31 -31.33
C LEU A 625 0.36 13.18 -31.80
N GLU A 626 1.27 13.80 -31.05
CA GLU A 626 2.71 13.51 -31.19
C GLU A 626 3.03 12.05 -30.83
N PRO A 627 4.15 11.48 -31.31
CA PRO A 627 4.57 10.12 -30.97
C PRO A 627 4.50 9.81 -29.46
N ASN A 628 3.91 8.67 -29.12
CA ASN A 628 3.67 8.16 -27.77
C ASN A 628 2.70 8.99 -26.90
N LYS A 629 1.98 9.95 -27.47
CA LYS A 629 0.90 10.66 -26.76
C LYS A 629 -0.43 9.90 -26.84
N MET A 630 -1.26 10.11 -25.82
CA MET A 630 -2.61 9.55 -25.71
C MET A 630 -3.63 10.68 -25.57
N ALA A 631 -4.80 10.50 -26.17
CA ALA A 631 -6.00 11.31 -25.99
C ALA A 631 -7.19 10.44 -25.59
N SER A 632 -8.09 10.99 -24.77
CA SER A 632 -9.30 10.31 -24.29
C SER A 632 -10.55 10.97 -24.85
N TYR A 633 -11.50 10.15 -25.31
CA TYR A 633 -12.73 10.58 -25.97
C TYR A 633 -13.94 9.98 -25.25
N ASP A 634 -14.73 10.85 -24.62
CA ASP A 634 -15.92 10.44 -23.87
C ASP A 634 -17.16 10.44 -24.77
N PHE A 635 -17.92 9.36 -24.68
CA PHE A 635 -19.19 9.15 -25.36
C PHE A 635 -20.28 8.83 -24.32
N ALA A 636 -21.53 9.17 -24.64
CA ALA A 636 -22.66 8.81 -23.79
C ALA A 636 -23.89 8.45 -24.61
N PHE A 637 -24.61 7.41 -24.19
CA PHE A 637 -25.85 6.99 -24.83
C PHE A 637 -26.85 6.44 -23.83
N THR A 638 -28.13 6.36 -24.19
CA THR A 638 -29.19 5.86 -23.31
C THR A 638 -29.78 4.58 -23.91
N PRO A 639 -29.64 3.41 -23.24
CA PRO A 639 -30.22 2.17 -23.72
C PRO A 639 -31.75 2.25 -23.78
N ASN A 640 -32.35 1.56 -24.75
CA ASN A 640 -33.81 1.47 -24.85
C ASN A 640 -34.38 0.68 -23.65
N LEU A 641 -35.63 0.97 -23.29
CA LEU A 641 -36.38 0.32 -22.20
C LEU A 641 -36.55 -1.20 -22.39
N TYR A 642 -36.32 -1.71 -23.60
CA TYR A 642 -36.42 -3.14 -23.92
C TYR A 642 -35.06 -3.85 -24.05
N THR A 643 -33.95 -3.12 -23.91
CA THR A 643 -32.61 -3.71 -24.01
C THR A 643 -32.24 -4.38 -22.68
N GLU A 644 -31.65 -5.58 -22.74
CA GLU A 644 -31.19 -6.35 -21.57
C GLU A 644 -29.67 -6.34 -21.43
N GLU A 645 -28.97 -6.29 -22.55
CA GLU A 645 -27.52 -6.12 -22.66
C GLU A 645 -27.21 -5.32 -23.92
N ILE A 646 -26.08 -4.63 -23.91
CA ILE A 646 -25.56 -3.84 -25.03
C ILE A 646 -24.08 -4.19 -25.19
N SER A 647 -23.64 -4.42 -26.41
CA SER A 647 -22.22 -4.53 -26.70
C SER A 647 -21.65 -3.16 -27.08
N VAL A 648 -20.50 -2.79 -26.52
CA VAL A 648 -19.81 -1.52 -26.83
C VAL A 648 -18.39 -1.78 -27.31
N GLN A 649 -17.99 -1.06 -28.35
CA GLN A 649 -16.66 -1.15 -28.95
C GLN A 649 -16.23 0.21 -29.50
N GLY A 650 -14.96 0.56 -29.34
CA GLY A 650 -14.37 1.77 -29.92
C GLY A 650 -13.55 1.47 -31.17
N GLN A 651 -13.45 2.44 -32.06
CA GLN A 651 -12.54 2.38 -33.22
C GLN A 651 -11.88 3.73 -33.47
N ALA A 652 -10.57 3.75 -33.70
CA ALA A 652 -9.85 4.93 -34.15
C ALA A 652 -9.44 4.78 -35.63
N ASP A 653 -10.04 5.55 -36.54
CA ASP A 653 -9.80 5.44 -37.98
C ASP A 653 -8.78 6.49 -38.44
N TRP A 654 -7.64 6.04 -38.99
CA TRP A 654 -6.62 6.90 -39.59
C TRP A 654 -6.08 6.31 -40.90
N ASP A 655 -6.30 7.01 -42.03
CA ASP A 655 -5.93 6.52 -43.37
C ASP A 655 -4.43 6.24 -43.55
N ALA A 656 -3.58 6.94 -42.78
CA ALA A 656 -2.14 6.76 -42.86
C ALA A 656 -1.64 5.59 -42.00
N ASP A 657 -2.49 5.01 -41.15
CA ASP A 657 -2.13 3.91 -40.27
C ASP A 657 -1.76 2.64 -41.07
N VAL A 658 -0.61 2.05 -40.74
CA VAL A 658 -0.12 0.83 -41.39
C VAL A 658 -0.34 -0.44 -40.56
N VAL A 659 -0.94 -0.32 -39.36
CA VAL A 659 -1.28 -1.41 -38.43
C VAL A 659 -2.76 -1.33 -38.03
N PRO A 660 -3.72 -1.29 -38.96
CA PRO A 660 -5.12 -1.00 -38.64
C PRO A 660 -5.81 -2.01 -37.70
N GLU A 661 -5.20 -3.15 -37.39
CA GLU A 661 -5.74 -4.17 -36.49
C GLU A 661 -5.84 -3.74 -35.01
N ASN A 662 -5.00 -2.83 -34.52
CA ASN A 662 -5.04 -2.34 -33.13
C ASN A 662 -5.88 -1.05 -32.98
N ASN A 663 -6.53 -0.63 -34.07
CA ASN A 663 -7.43 0.52 -34.09
C ASN A 663 -8.82 0.20 -33.54
N LEU A 664 -9.16 -1.08 -33.43
CA LEU A 664 -10.44 -1.55 -32.92
C LEU A 664 -10.25 -2.12 -31.51
N THR A 665 -11.02 -1.62 -30.55
CA THR A 665 -10.94 -2.09 -29.16
C THR A 665 -11.53 -3.49 -29.02
N GLU A 666 -11.29 -4.14 -27.89
CA GLU A 666 -12.14 -5.25 -27.45
C GLU A 666 -13.62 -4.83 -27.34
N GLU A 667 -14.53 -5.81 -27.46
CA GLU A 667 -15.95 -5.62 -27.21
C GLU A 667 -16.24 -5.81 -25.72
N LYS A 668 -16.90 -4.83 -25.08
CA LYS A 668 -17.38 -4.93 -23.70
C LYS A 668 -18.90 -5.07 -23.67
N ILE A 669 -19.41 -5.95 -22.81
CA ILE A 669 -20.85 -6.09 -22.59
C ILE A 669 -21.26 -5.25 -21.38
N VAL A 670 -22.23 -4.36 -21.58
CA VAL A 670 -22.87 -3.60 -20.49
C VAL A 670 -24.28 -4.14 -20.29
N TYR A 671 -24.59 -4.60 -19.08
CA TYR A 671 -25.89 -5.17 -18.76
C TYR A 671 -26.90 -4.07 -18.38
N VAL A 672 -28.10 -4.13 -18.95
CA VAL A 672 -29.16 -3.12 -18.76
C VAL A 672 -30.17 -3.61 -17.72
N THR A 673 -30.16 -3.01 -16.54
CA THR A 673 -30.99 -3.45 -15.40
C THR A 673 -32.32 -2.69 -15.34
N SER A 674 -33.42 -3.39 -15.04
CA SER A 674 -34.77 -2.82 -14.93
C SER A 674 -35.30 -2.79 -13.51
N ALA A 675 -36.17 -1.82 -13.21
CA ALA A 675 -37.35 -2.07 -12.38
C ALA A 675 -38.59 -1.97 -13.29
N VAL A 676 -39.31 -3.07 -13.55
CA VAL A 676 -40.52 -3.05 -14.40
C VAL A 676 -41.72 -2.62 -13.55
N LEU A 677 -42.12 -1.35 -13.65
CA LEU A 677 -43.28 -0.82 -12.93
C LEU A 677 -44.58 -1.06 -13.73
N PRO A 678 -45.66 -1.63 -13.14
CA PRO A 678 -46.91 -1.95 -13.85
C PRO A 678 -47.59 -0.71 -14.45
N GLY A 679 -48.04 -0.78 -15.71
CA GLY A 679 -48.72 0.32 -16.40
C GLY A 679 -50.18 -0.01 -16.76
N ILE A 680 -50.93 1.02 -17.13
CA ILE A 680 -52.30 0.89 -17.65
C ILE A 680 -52.28 0.07 -18.95
N THR A 681 -53.20 -0.87 -19.10
CA THR A 681 -53.29 -1.72 -20.32
C THR A 681 -54.64 -1.63 -21.04
N ASP A 682 -55.59 -0.91 -20.46
CA ASP A 682 -56.99 -0.83 -20.91
C ASP A 682 -57.47 0.60 -21.14
N LEU A 683 -56.56 1.52 -21.52
CA LEU A 683 -56.94 2.88 -21.88
C LEU A 683 -57.97 2.83 -23.00
N ALA A 684 -59.11 3.47 -22.77
CA ALA A 684 -60.22 3.57 -23.69
C ALA A 684 -60.57 5.04 -23.94
N LEU A 685 -61.16 5.29 -25.11
CA LEU A 685 -61.56 6.62 -25.53
C LEU A 685 -63.00 6.59 -26.04
N GLN A 686 -63.82 7.54 -25.57
CA GLN A 686 -65.15 7.81 -26.08
C GLN A 686 -65.22 9.26 -26.60
N GLN A 687 -65.59 9.43 -27.86
CA GLN A 687 -65.80 10.75 -28.43
C GLN A 687 -67.21 11.26 -28.12
N ASN A 688 -67.32 12.42 -27.47
CA ASN A 688 -68.58 13.09 -27.14
C ASN A 688 -68.58 14.52 -27.72
N GLY A 689 -69.09 14.67 -28.95
CA GLY A 689 -69.03 15.95 -29.67
C GLY A 689 -67.58 16.31 -30.04
N SER A 690 -67.13 17.51 -29.66
CA SER A 690 -65.73 17.95 -29.84
C SER A 690 -64.77 17.42 -28.77
N ASN A 691 -65.25 16.69 -27.76
CA ASN A 691 -64.47 16.28 -26.61
C ASN A 691 -64.06 14.80 -26.72
N ALA A 692 -62.85 14.47 -26.28
CA ALA A 692 -62.39 13.10 -26.10
C ALA A 692 -62.39 12.74 -24.61
N VAL A 693 -63.25 11.79 -24.22
CA VAL A 693 -63.32 11.28 -22.85
C VAL A 693 -62.45 10.03 -22.77
N LEU A 694 -61.35 10.12 -22.04
CA LEU A 694 -60.43 9.02 -21.75
C LEU A 694 -60.85 8.35 -20.44
N THR A 695 -60.83 7.02 -20.42
CA THR A 695 -61.12 6.20 -19.25
C THR A 695 -60.16 5.02 -19.20
N TRP A 696 -59.69 4.67 -18.01
CA TRP A 696 -58.86 3.48 -17.77
C TRP A 696 -59.24 2.82 -16.44
N THR A 697 -58.82 1.58 -16.21
CA THR A 697 -58.95 0.98 -14.89
C THR A 697 -57.84 1.54 -13.99
N GLY A 698 -58.20 2.04 -12.81
CA GLY A 698 -57.22 2.50 -11.82
C GLY A 698 -56.30 1.35 -11.42
N MET A 699 -54.99 1.63 -11.39
CA MET A 699 -54.01 0.71 -10.84
C MET A 699 -54.22 0.62 -9.33
N ASN A 700 -54.31 -0.60 -8.82
CA ASN A 700 -54.21 -0.82 -7.38
C ASN A 700 -52.77 -0.56 -6.93
N ASN A 701 -52.61 -0.20 -5.66
CA ASN A 701 -51.30 -0.35 -5.04
C ASN A 701 -50.86 -1.79 -5.25
N VAL A 702 -49.66 -1.95 -5.81
CA VAL A 702 -49.06 -3.27 -5.93
C VAL A 702 -48.56 -3.62 -4.56
N GLU A 703 -49.01 -4.74 -3.97
CA GLU A 703 -48.44 -5.20 -2.71
C GLU A 703 -46.93 -5.37 -2.89
N GLY A 704 -46.18 -4.88 -1.91
CA GLY A 704 -44.74 -5.12 -1.86
C GLY A 704 -44.45 -6.61 -1.95
N THR A 705 -43.48 -6.99 -2.77
CA THR A 705 -43.03 -8.37 -2.80
C THR A 705 -41.97 -8.60 -1.74
N THR A 706 -41.95 -9.81 -1.18
CA THR A 706 -40.82 -10.26 -0.38
C THR A 706 -39.61 -10.37 -1.29
N VAL A 707 -38.59 -9.56 -1.02
CA VAL A 707 -37.26 -9.65 -1.63
C VAL A 707 -36.40 -10.56 -0.78
N TYR A 708 -35.62 -11.39 -1.47
CA TYR A 708 -34.54 -12.18 -0.92
C TYR A 708 -33.27 -11.70 -1.62
N ASP A 709 -32.37 -11.07 -0.86
CA ASP A 709 -31.12 -10.53 -1.37
C ASP A 709 -29.94 -11.24 -0.69
N SER A 710 -29.29 -12.12 -1.42
CA SER A 710 -28.05 -12.79 -1.02
C SER A 710 -26.80 -12.06 -1.54
N PHE A 711 -26.96 -10.85 -2.08
CA PHE A 711 -25.92 -10.03 -2.69
C PHE A 711 -25.20 -10.61 -3.92
N GLU A 712 -25.50 -11.85 -4.34
CA GLU A 712 -24.89 -12.53 -5.50
C GLU A 712 -25.11 -11.83 -6.85
N ASN A 713 -26.14 -10.96 -6.95
CA ASN A 713 -26.50 -10.29 -8.20
C ASN A 713 -25.76 -8.96 -8.41
N TYR A 714 -24.86 -8.59 -7.50
CA TYR A 714 -24.08 -7.36 -7.59
C TYR A 714 -22.65 -7.67 -8.02
N SER A 715 -22.02 -6.75 -8.75
CA SER A 715 -20.59 -6.88 -9.02
C SER A 715 -19.81 -6.88 -7.70
N PRO A 716 -18.81 -7.76 -7.55
CA PRO A 716 -17.90 -7.71 -6.41
C PRO A 716 -17.25 -6.33 -6.30
N TRP A 717 -16.91 -5.97 -5.07
CA TRP A 717 -16.17 -4.77 -4.69
C TRP A 717 -16.94 -3.45 -4.77
N LEU A 718 -18.24 -3.47 -5.05
CA LEU A 718 -19.05 -2.25 -5.03
C LEU A 718 -19.13 -1.68 -3.61
N ILE A 719 -18.69 -0.43 -3.46
CA ILE A 719 -18.83 0.42 -2.25
C ILE A 719 -19.92 1.49 -2.41
N SER A 720 -20.60 1.50 -3.56
CA SER A 720 -21.77 2.32 -3.87
C SER A 720 -22.51 1.67 -5.04
N ASN A 721 -23.76 2.10 -5.31
CA ASN A 721 -24.59 1.55 -6.39
C ASN A 721 -24.85 0.04 -6.28
N VAL A 722 -24.97 -0.48 -5.05
CA VAL A 722 -25.36 -1.87 -4.77
C VAL A 722 -26.88 -1.99 -4.92
N GLY A 723 -27.36 -2.00 -6.17
CA GLY A 723 -28.79 -1.89 -6.46
C GLY A 723 -29.38 -0.61 -5.86
N ASP A 724 -30.48 -0.76 -5.12
CA ASP A 724 -31.15 0.35 -4.41
C ASP A 724 -30.70 0.48 -2.94
N TRP A 725 -29.72 -0.29 -2.49
CA TRP A 725 -29.16 -0.16 -1.14
C TRP A 725 -28.38 1.14 -1.00
N THR A 726 -28.52 1.80 0.15
CA THR A 726 -27.75 3.00 0.48
C THR A 726 -26.67 2.64 1.50
N LEU A 727 -25.41 2.93 1.16
CA LEU A 727 -24.26 2.73 2.03
C LEU A 727 -23.83 4.09 2.57
N TYR A 728 -23.80 4.25 3.89
CA TYR A 728 -23.44 5.51 4.51
C TYR A 728 -22.33 5.31 5.54
N ASP A 729 -21.19 5.91 5.24
CA ASP A 729 -20.02 5.97 6.11
C ASP A 729 -20.13 7.19 7.03
N GLY A 730 -20.47 6.91 8.29
CA GLY A 730 -20.71 7.92 9.31
C GLY A 730 -19.48 8.32 10.12
N ASP A 731 -18.43 7.51 10.12
CA ASP A 731 -17.18 7.79 10.87
C ASP A 731 -16.06 8.33 9.98
N LYS A 732 -16.10 8.05 8.67
CA LYS A 732 -15.11 8.44 7.67
C LYS A 732 -13.70 7.94 7.99
N ALA A 733 -13.59 6.87 8.77
CA ALA A 733 -12.35 6.30 9.22
C ALA A 733 -11.80 5.32 8.19
N GLY A 734 -10.48 5.36 7.96
CA GLY A 734 -9.81 4.34 7.17
C GLY A 734 -9.92 2.97 7.85
N THR A 735 -10.00 1.93 7.03
CA THR A 735 -10.30 0.56 7.46
C THR A 735 -9.04 -0.31 7.58
N TYR A 736 -9.11 -1.42 8.32
CA TYR A 736 -8.04 -2.42 8.35
C TYR A 736 -7.95 -3.19 7.02
N GLY A 737 -6.73 -3.55 6.62
CA GLY A 737 -6.48 -4.43 5.46
C GLY A 737 -5.91 -5.78 5.88
N PHE A 738 -5.86 -6.73 4.95
CA PHE A 738 -5.26 -8.03 5.18
C PHE A 738 -3.74 -7.99 4.95
N GLY A 739 -2.96 -8.65 5.80
CA GLY A 739 -1.51 -8.76 5.60
C GLY A 739 -1.17 -9.62 4.38
N GLY A 740 -0.62 -9.02 3.32
CA GLY A 740 -0.21 -9.73 2.10
C GLY A 740 -1.35 -10.08 1.14
N ILE A 741 -2.60 -9.82 1.49
CA ILE A 741 -3.78 -10.00 0.63
C ILE A 741 -4.32 -8.61 0.27
N THR A 742 -4.77 -8.42 -0.96
CA THR A 742 -5.33 -7.14 -1.44
C THR A 742 -6.68 -7.37 -2.12
N TYR A 743 -7.58 -6.40 -2.01
CA TYR A 743 -8.82 -6.32 -2.76
C TYR A 743 -9.17 -4.84 -3.02
N PRO A 744 -10.02 -4.50 -4.01
CA PRO A 744 -10.36 -3.10 -4.30
C PRO A 744 -11.01 -2.40 -3.09
N HIS A 745 -10.72 -1.10 -2.91
CA HIS A 745 -11.18 -0.25 -1.80
C HIS A 745 -10.70 -0.65 -0.39
N MET A 746 -9.72 -1.55 -0.29
CA MET A 746 -9.13 -1.94 1.00
C MET A 746 -8.45 -0.74 1.67
N LYS A 747 -8.73 -0.49 2.96
CA LYS A 747 -8.25 0.65 3.78
C LYS A 747 -8.85 2.01 3.45
N GLU A 748 -9.64 2.12 2.40
CA GLU A 748 -10.42 3.34 2.15
C GLU A 748 -11.48 3.54 3.25
N ALA A 749 -11.90 4.79 3.45
CA ALA A 749 -13.03 5.12 4.32
C ALA A 749 -14.33 4.82 3.58
N VAL A 750 -14.89 3.65 3.88
CA VAL A 750 -16.10 3.11 3.24
C VAL A 750 -16.91 2.33 4.26
N SER A 751 -18.24 2.37 4.11
CA SER A 751 -19.15 1.72 5.05
C SER A 751 -19.24 0.21 4.88
N PHE A 752 -19.77 -0.25 3.75
CA PHE A 752 -19.80 -1.66 3.38
C PHE A 752 -19.28 -1.85 1.95
N ILE A 753 -18.81 -3.06 1.67
CA ILE A 753 -18.39 -3.50 0.34
C ILE A 753 -19.01 -4.86 0.00
N VAL A 754 -19.41 -5.05 -1.26
CA VAL A 754 -19.77 -6.38 -1.79
C VAL A 754 -18.50 -7.24 -1.83
N PHE A 755 -18.30 -8.10 -0.84
CA PHE A 755 -17.05 -8.83 -0.65
C PHE A 755 -17.13 -10.24 -1.21
N ASN A 756 -16.18 -10.60 -2.08
CA ASN A 756 -16.04 -11.97 -2.60
C ASN A 756 -14.67 -12.56 -2.18
N PRO A 757 -14.63 -13.48 -1.20
CA PRO A 757 -13.36 -13.97 -0.67
C PRO A 757 -12.53 -14.79 -1.66
N TRP A 758 -13.09 -15.23 -2.80
CA TRP A 758 -12.34 -15.95 -3.84
C TRP A 758 -11.77 -15.06 -4.94
N GLN A 759 -12.01 -13.75 -4.88
CA GLN A 759 -11.53 -12.78 -5.86
C GLN A 759 -10.49 -11.80 -5.28
N VAL A 760 -9.94 -12.11 -4.11
CA VAL A 760 -8.82 -11.36 -3.53
C VAL A 760 -7.50 -11.69 -4.26
N SER A 761 -6.51 -10.81 -4.16
CA SER A 761 -5.17 -11.00 -4.72
C SER A 761 -4.10 -11.06 -3.62
N GLY A 762 -2.86 -11.41 -3.98
CA GLY A 762 -1.72 -11.46 -3.05
C GLY A 762 -1.48 -12.80 -2.33
N ILE A 763 -2.32 -13.81 -2.58
CA ILE A 763 -2.17 -15.18 -2.07
C ILE A 763 -2.16 -16.22 -3.18
N SER A 764 -1.49 -17.35 -2.94
CA SER A 764 -1.48 -18.45 -3.90
C SER A 764 -2.86 -19.11 -4.01
N SER A 765 -3.15 -19.79 -5.13
CA SER A 765 -4.42 -20.51 -5.30
C SER A 765 -4.69 -21.54 -4.20
N ASN A 766 -3.64 -22.09 -3.56
CA ASN A 766 -3.78 -23.04 -2.45
C ASN A 766 -4.14 -22.36 -1.12
N GLU A 767 -3.77 -21.09 -0.95
CA GLU A 767 -4.10 -20.29 0.25
C GLU A 767 -5.46 -19.60 0.13
N MET A 768 -5.97 -19.43 -1.10
CA MET A 768 -7.28 -18.85 -1.41
C MET A 768 -8.42 -19.57 -0.67
N ASP A 769 -8.45 -20.90 -0.71
CA ASP A 769 -9.49 -21.68 -0.05
C ASP A 769 -9.44 -21.55 1.48
N LEU A 770 -8.23 -21.39 2.05
CA LEU A 770 -8.07 -21.19 3.48
C LEU A 770 -8.57 -19.80 3.90
N PHE A 771 -8.23 -18.76 3.13
CA PHE A 771 -8.74 -17.40 3.34
C PHE A 771 -10.27 -17.37 3.22
N ALA A 772 -10.81 -17.98 2.16
CA ALA A 772 -12.25 -18.05 1.96
C ALA A 772 -12.98 -18.87 3.03
N SER A 773 -12.32 -19.83 3.69
CA SER A 773 -12.92 -20.56 4.81
C SER A 773 -13.18 -19.68 6.04
N VAL A 774 -12.35 -18.65 6.28
CA VAL A 774 -12.53 -17.69 7.39
C VAL A 774 -13.71 -16.76 7.09
N PHE A 775 -13.86 -16.34 5.84
CA PHE A 775 -14.88 -15.40 5.38
C PHE A 775 -16.10 -16.07 4.75
N ASN A 776 -16.24 -17.40 4.83
CA ASN A 776 -17.20 -18.15 4.05
C ASN A 776 -18.61 -17.51 4.02
N PRO A 777 -19.16 -17.17 2.84
CA PRO A 777 -20.51 -16.61 2.72
C PRO A 777 -21.55 -17.54 3.32
N ARG A 778 -22.70 -16.98 3.74
CA ARG A 778 -23.79 -17.79 4.27
C ARG A 778 -24.45 -18.57 3.15
N SER A 779 -24.63 -17.95 1.99
CA SER A 779 -25.03 -18.58 0.74
C SER A 779 -24.19 -18.03 -0.42
N GLY A 780 -24.11 -18.75 -1.54
CA GLY A 780 -23.39 -18.26 -2.73
C GLY A 780 -21.87 -18.09 -2.55
N LYS A 781 -21.34 -16.99 -3.08
CA LYS A 781 -19.91 -16.66 -3.15
C LYS A 781 -19.56 -15.27 -2.58
N GLN A 782 -20.52 -14.44 -2.19
CA GLN A 782 -20.27 -13.08 -1.70
C GLN A 782 -21.30 -12.62 -0.67
N PHE A 783 -20.99 -11.54 0.04
CA PHE A 783 -21.83 -10.93 1.09
C PHE A 783 -21.40 -9.47 1.31
N MET A 784 -22.09 -8.71 2.16
CA MET A 784 -21.68 -7.35 2.53
C MET A 784 -20.69 -7.38 3.69
N LEU A 785 -19.51 -6.78 3.54
CA LEU A 785 -18.47 -6.65 4.57
C LEU A 785 -18.30 -5.19 5.00
N ALA A 786 -18.24 -4.92 6.31
CA ALA A 786 -17.76 -3.68 6.91
C ALA A 786 -16.53 -3.98 7.78
N ASN A 787 -15.62 -3.02 7.89
CA ASN A 787 -14.39 -3.13 8.68
C ASN A 787 -14.44 -2.19 9.88
N ALA A 788 -13.84 -2.57 11.00
CA ALA A 788 -13.80 -1.67 12.17
C ALA A 788 -12.98 -0.41 11.88
N ALA A 789 -13.40 0.73 12.43
CA ALA A 789 -12.58 1.94 12.46
C ALA A 789 -11.25 1.67 13.21
N THR A 790 -10.13 2.13 12.65
CA THR A 790 -8.81 1.88 13.23
C THR A 790 -8.64 2.54 14.61
N ILE A 791 -8.00 1.82 15.54
CA ILE A 791 -7.79 2.26 16.93
C ILE A 791 -7.10 3.63 17.05
N ASP A 792 -6.25 3.96 16.06
CA ASP A 792 -5.46 5.18 16.00
C ASP A 792 -6.30 6.44 15.69
N THR A 793 -7.51 6.27 15.17
CA THR A 793 -8.41 7.40 14.86
C THR A 793 -9.17 7.90 16.09
N GLY A 794 -9.33 7.05 17.11
CA GLY A 794 -10.16 7.35 18.29
C GLY A 794 -11.65 7.52 18.00
N THR A 795 -12.10 7.24 16.77
CA THR A 795 -13.49 7.37 16.33
C THR A 795 -14.21 6.01 16.45
N PRO A 796 -15.38 5.94 17.08
CA PRO A 796 -16.24 4.75 17.05
C PRO A 796 -16.65 4.37 15.63
N THR A 797 -16.75 3.07 15.33
CA THR A 797 -17.27 2.61 14.04
C THR A 797 -18.73 3.03 13.88
N ASN A 798 -19.11 3.53 12.71
CA ASN A 798 -20.44 4.06 12.40
C ASN A 798 -20.81 3.85 10.93
N ASP A 799 -20.95 2.59 10.54
CA ASP A 799 -21.19 2.18 9.15
C ASP A 799 -22.60 1.65 8.93
N TRP A 800 -23.31 2.22 7.96
CA TRP A 800 -24.72 1.96 7.73
C TRP A 800 -24.98 1.22 6.41
N LEU A 801 -25.61 0.05 6.51
CA LEU A 801 -26.27 -0.63 5.39
C LEU A 801 -27.77 -0.35 5.45
N ILE A 802 -28.24 0.56 4.60
CA ILE A 802 -29.64 1.03 4.59
C ILE A 802 -30.40 0.37 3.44
N SER A 803 -31.56 -0.21 3.77
CA SER A 803 -32.40 -0.94 2.83
C SER A 803 -32.91 -0.05 1.69
N PRO A 804 -33.33 -0.66 0.57
CA PRO A 804 -34.28 -0.05 -0.33
C PRO A 804 -35.60 0.30 0.37
N ALA A 805 -36.47 1.06 -0.30
CA ALA A 805 -37.76 1.45 0.25
C ALA A 805 -38.64 0.22 0.58
N LEU A 806 -39.27 0.25 1.75
CA LEU A 806 -40.14 -0.78 2.33
C LEU A 806 -41.62 -0.46 2.16
N SER A 807 -42.48 -1.45 2.40
CA SER A 807 -43.94 -1.37 2.21
C SER A 807 -44.63 -0.29 3.02
N GLY A 808 -44.07 0.13 4.17
CA GLY A 808 -44.78 0.91 5.19
C GLY A 808 -45.81 0.08 5.98
N GLU A 809 -46.03 -1.19 5.65
CA GLU A 809 -46.84 -2.10 6.46
C GLU A 809 -45.97 -2.72 7.56
N GLU A 810 -46.57 -3.09 8.69
CA GLU A 810 -45.90 -3.90 9.71
C GLU A 810 -45.36 -5.19 9.07
N GLN A 811 -44.06 -5.45 9.25
CA GLN A 811 -43.39 -6.59 8.64
C GLN A 811 -42.23 -7.10 9.50
N THR A 812 -41.84 -8.35 9.29
CA THR A 812 -40.62 -8.91 9.88
C THR A 812 -39.54 -8.95 8.81
N VAL A 813 -38.44 -8.22 9.02
CA VAL A 813 -37.24 -8.34 8.19
C VAL A 813 -36.29 -9.37 8.81
N SER A 814 -35.52 -10.07 7.99
CA SER A 814 -34.51 -10.99 8.49
C SER A 814 -33.20 -10.89 7.73
N PHE A 815 -32.09 -11.09 8.41
CA PHE A 815 -30.75 -11.10 7.82
C PHE A 815 -29.82 -11.97 8.66
N TRP A 816 -28.71 -12.40 8.08
CA TRP A 816 -27.66 -13.13 8.79
C TRP A 816 -26.46 -12.22 9.01
N VAL A 817 -25.82 -12.37 10.18
CA VAL A 817 -24.59 -11.63 10.52
C VAL A 817 -23.49 -12.58 10.98
N LYS A 818 -22.24 -12.18 10.75
CA LYS A 818 -21.04 -12.88 11.21
C LYS A 818 -19.92 -11.89 11.49
N ALA A 819 -19.06 -12.23 12.45
CA ALA A 819 -17.80 -11.56 12.76
C ALA A 819 -16.63 -12.53 12.49
N PRO A 820 -16.02 -12.52 11.29
CA PRO A 820 -14.90 -13.39 10.96
C PRO A 820 -13.71 -13.18 11.91
N ASN A 821 -13.14 -14.28 12.40
CA ASN A 821 -11.93 -14.30 13.22
C ASN A 821 -11.00 -15.44 12.78
N ASP A 822 -9.71 -15.36 13.11
CA ASP A 822 -8.72 -16.35 12.68
C ASP A 822 -8.80 -17.66 13.49
N ASN A 823 -8.19 -18.72 12.97
CA ASN A 823 -8.17 -20.03 13.63
C ASN A 823 -7.34 -20.06 14.93
N VAL A 824 -6.55 -19.02 15.21
CA VAL A 824 -5.72 -18.92 16.42
C VAL A 824 -6.58 -18.40 17.58
N THR A 825 -7.43 -17.41 17.30
CA THR A 825 -8.35 -16.76 18.22
C THR A 825 -9.68 -17.50 18.36
N ASN A 826 -10.10 -18.26 17.35
CA ASN A 826 -11.34 -19.04 17.35
C ASN A 826 -11.09 -20.56 17.50
N ASN A 827 -10.60 -20.97 18.68
CA ASN A 827 -10.42 -22.37 19.01
C ASN A 827 -11.37 -22.79 20.16
N ASP A 828 -11.43 -24.09 20.47
CA ASP A 828 -12.29 -24.65 21.52
C ASP A 828 -12.12 -23.99 22.91
N GLN A 829 -11.00 -23.31 23.16
CA GLN A 829 -10.70 -22.62 24.42
C GLN A 829 -11.13 -21.14 24.43
N TYR A 830 -11.23 -20.49 23.25
CA TYR A 830 -11.52 -19.06 23.10
C TYR A 830 -12.58 -18.79 22.03
N GLN A 831 -13.59 -19.66 21.94
CA GLN A 831 -14.66 -19.52 20.96
C GLN A 831 -15.31 -18.14 21.06
N ASN A 832 -15.37 -17.40 19.94
CA ASN A 832 -15.92 -16.06 19.87
C ASN A 832 -15.18 -14.99 20.71
N ALA A 833 -13.86 -15.11 20.86
CA ALA A 833 -13.03 -14.08 21.50
C ALA A 833 -12.85 -12.85 20.60
N GLY A 834 -13.94 -12.07 20.44
CA GLY A 834 -13.98 -10.83 19.68
C GLY A 834 -15.29 -10.63 18.93
N PRO A 835 -16.47 -10.66 19.61
CA PRO A 835 -17.73 -10.39 18.94
C PRO A 835 -17.79 -8.94 18.47
N GLU A 836 -18.47 -8.72 17.35
CA GLU A 836 -18.71 -7.39 16.79
C GLU A 836 -20.09 -6.89 17.19
N THR A 837 -20.22 -5.62 17.55
CA THR A 837 -21.51 -5.04 17.94
C THR A 837 -22.16 -4.28 16.80
N PHE A 838 -23.48 -4.46 16.64
CA PHE A 838 -24.29 -3.78 15.65
C PHE A 838 -25.65 -3.38 16.22
N ASP A 839 -26.29 -2.43 15.56
CA ASP A 839 -27.59 -1.91 15.88
C ASP A 839 -28.53 -2.01 14.68
N VAL A 840 -29.83 -2.01 14.94
CA VAL A 840 -30.86 -2.01 13.89
C VAL A 840 -31.76 -0.79 14.08
N TYR A 841 -32.01 -0.09 12.98
CA TYR A 841 -32.85 1.10 12.95
C TYR A 841 -33.95 0.98 11.91
N TYR A 842 -34.99 1.81 12.02
CA TYR A 842 -35.97 2.06 10.96
C TYR A 842 -36.22 3.56 10.77
N SER A 843 -36.71 3.96 9.61
CA SER A 843 -37.13 5.34 9.30
C SER A 843 -38.55 5.32 8.73
N GLU A 844 -39.38 6.29 9.11
CA GLU A 844 -40.74 6.51 8.59
C GLU A 844 -40.79 7.53 7.44
N ASP A 845 -39.65 8.16 7.14
CA ASP A 845 -39.57 9.34 6.26
C ASP A 845 -38.65 9.08 5.05
N ASP A 846 -37.33 9.25 5.24
CA ASP A 846 -36.30 9.13 4.21
C ASP A 846 -35.15 8.20 4.63
N ASN A 847 -34.18 8.01 3.74
CA ASN A 847 -32.99 7.19 3.97
C ASN A 847 -31.81 7.99 4.54
N ASN A 848 -32.02 9.19 5.08
CA ASN A 848 -30.98 9.95 5.75
C ASN A 848 -30.75 9.38 7.17
N PRO A 849 -29.51 9.04 7.57
CA PRO A 849 -29.20 8.50 8.90
C PRO A 849 -29.81 9.28 10.08
N SER A 850 -30.01 10.60 9.96
CA SER A 850 -30.64 11.42 11.01
C SER A 850 -32.13 11.13 11.24
N SER A 851 -32.81 10.51 10.28
CA SER A 851 -34.24 10.20 10.31
C SER A 851 -34.53 8.84 10.96
N PHE A 852 -33.49 8.05 11.27
CA PHE A 852 -33.62 6.70 11.77
C PHE A 852 -33.83 6.63 13.28
N ILE A 853 -34.74 5.73 13.69
CA ILE A 853 -35.10 5.39 15.05
C ILE A 853 -34.53 4.02 15.39
N LYS A 854 -33.72 3.95 16.45
CA LYS A 854 -33.10 2.71 16.92
C LYS A 854 -34.16 1.74 17.47
N ILE A 855 -34.12 0.47 17.06
CA ILE A 855 -35.06 -0.57 17.47
C ILE A 855 -34.59 -1.28 18.74
N ASN A 856 -33.33 -1.72 18.75
CA ASN A 856 -32.77 -2.46 19.87
C ASN A 856 -32.35 -1.52 21.02
N LYS A 857 -32.63 -1.94 22.26
CA LYS A 857 -32.27 -1.15 23.46
C LYS A 857 -30.77 -1.19 23.76
N GLU A 858 -30.18 -2.37 23.64
CA GLU A 858 -28.74 -2.64 23.78
C GLU A 858 -28.23 -3.16 22.45
N SER A 859 -26.98 -2.88 22.11
CA SER A 859 -26.36 -3.35 20.86
C SER A 859 -26.33 -4.86 20.79
N LEU A 860 -26.60 -5.40 19.60
CA LEU A 860 -26.57 -6.82 19.31
C LEU A 860 -25.14 -7.25 18.99
N GLU A 861 -24.84 -8.54 19.14
CA GLU A 861 -23.52 -9.09 18.88
C GLU A 861 -23.56 -10.06 17.68
N ALA A 862 -22.58 -9.92 16.78
CA ALA A 862 -22.23 -10.89 15.76
C ALA A 862 -21.05 -11.73 16.22
N THR A 863 -21.11 -13.03 15.93
CA THR A 863 -20.10 -14.01 16.34
C THR A 863 -19.39 -14.59 15.13
N CYS A 864 -18.36 -15.41 15.36
CA CYS A 864 -17.69 -16.16 14.30
C CYS A 864 -18.59 -17.13 13.52
N ASN A 865 -19.80 -17.40 13.99
CA ASN A 865 -20.81 -18.17 13.27
C ASN A 865 -21.91 -17.26 12.74
N TRP A 866 -22.34 -17.55 11.50
CA TRP A 866 -23.52 -16.93 10.93
C TRP A 866 -24.74 -17.12 11.85
N THR A 867 -25.33 -16.01 12.28
CA THR A 867 -26.51 -15.99 13.15
C THR A 867 -27.63 -15.22 12.47
N LYS A 868 -28.84 -15.79 12.46
CA LYS A 868 -30.02 -15.16 11.87
C LYS A 868 -30.66 -14.20 12.88
N HIS A 869 -30.97 -12.99 12.44
CA HIS A 869 -31.79 -12.04 13.17
C HIS A 869 -33.14 -11.85 12.45
N GLU A 870 -34.21 -11.78 13.24
CA GLU A 870 -35.58 -11.49 12.76
C GLU A 870 -36.10 -10.29 13.55
N ILE A 871 -36.35 -9.18 12.87
CA ILE A 871 -36.68 -7.89 13.46
C ILE A 871 -38.06 -7.46 12.97
N ASN A 872 -38.97 -7.19 13.91
CA ASN A 872 -40.28 -6.65 13.59
C ASN A 872 -40.17 -5.13 13.42
N LEU A 873 -40.60 -4.64 12.25
CA LEU A 873 -40.72 -3.23 11.93
C LEU A 873 -42.17 -2.78 12.10
N PRO A 874 -42.42 -1.63 12.73
CA PRO A 874 -43.78 -1.13 12.92
C PRO A 874 -44.42 -0.69 11.60
N GLU A 875 -45.75 -0.58 11.59
CA GLU A 875 -46.48 0.14 10.54
C GLU A 875 -45.93 1.58 10.43
N GLY A 876 -45.71 2.05 9.21
CA GLY A 876 -45.08 3.33 8.89
C GLY A 876 -43.61 3.23 8.48
N ALA A 877 -42.90 2.12 8.77
CA ALA A 877 -41.50 1.97 8.42
C ALA A 877 -41.25 1.91 6.90
N LEU A 878 -40.55 2.92 6.37
CA LEU A 878 -40.18 3.05 4.96
C LEU A 878 -38.76 2.57 4.66
N TYR A 879 -37.89 2.50 5.66
CA TYR A 879 -36.52 1.97 5.53
C TYR A 879 -36.11 1.25 6.81
N PHE A 880 -35.21 0.28 6.71
CA PHE A 880 -34.46 -0.24 7.86
C PHE A 880 -32.96 -0.17 7.59
N ALA A 881 -32.16 -0.15 8.66
CA ALA A 881 -30.71 -0.13 8.55
C ALA A 881 -30.08 -1.12 9.52
N VAL A 882 -29.03 -1.81 9.07
CA VAL A 882 -28.09 -2.54 9.91
C VAL A 882 -26.85 -1.67 10.05
N VAL A 883 -26.52 -1.29 11.28
CA VAL A 883 -25.46 -0.32 11.56
C VAL A 883 -24.37 -0.99 12.39
N TYR A 884 -23.17 -1.03 11.84
CA TYR A 884 -22.00 -1.56 12.54
C TYR A 884 -21.46 -0.51 13.51
N THR A 885 -21.28 -0.88 14.79
CA THR A 885 -21.11 0.09 15.89
C THR A 885 -19.95 -0.23 16.84
N THR A 886 -19.11 -1.22 16.54
CA THR A 886 -18.02 -1.60 17.46
C THR A 886 -17.07 -0.43 17.72
N THR A 887 -16.83 -0.13 18.99
CA THR A 887 -15.87 0.89 19.43
C THR A 887 -14.46 0.31 19.57
N GLY A 888 -13.45 1.01 19.05
CA GLY A 888 -12.01 0.65 19.04
C GLY A 888 -11.32 0.60 20.42
N GLY A 889 -11.87 -0.15 21.37
CA GLY A 889 -11.12 -0.71 22.49
C GLY A 889 -10.96 -2.20 22.26
N LEU A 890 -9.92 -2.81 22.82
CA LEU A 890 -9.85 -4.27 22.88
C LEU A 890 -11.18 -4.80 23.41
N THR A 891 -11.75 -5.82 22.76
CA THR A 891 -12.96 -6.49 23.25
C THR A 891 -12.75 -6.96 24.69
N ALA A 892 -13.80 -7.41 25.39
CA ALA A 892 -13.68 -7.93 26.76
C ALA A 892 -12.64 -9.07 26.94
N TYR A 893 -12.12 -9.60 25.82
CA TYR A 893 -11.11 -10.65 25.71
C TYR A 893 -9.72 -10.17 25.27
N ASN A 894 -9.49 -8.86 25.18
CA ASN A 894 -8.19 -8.27 24.84
C ASN A 894 -7.76 -8.44 23.37
N PHE A 895 -8.72 -8.57 22.43
CA PHE A 895 -8.51 -8.65 20.97
C PHE A 895 -9.10 -7.45 20.24
N GLU A 896 -8.51 -7.05 19.11
CA GLU A 896 -8.96 -5.93 18.29
C GLU A 896 -10.24 -6.27 17.50
N PRO A 897 -11.24 -5.37 17.44
CA PRO A 897 -12.34 -5.43 16.48
C PRO A 897 -11.82 -5.49 15.04
N ASN A 898 -12.49 -6.23 14.16
CA ASN A 898 -11.95 -6.54 12.84
C ASN A 898 -12.98 -6.38 11.71
N TYR A 899 -14.02 -7.23 11.67
CA TYR A 899 -14.84 -7.41 10.47
C TYR A 899 -16.30 -7.76 10.81
N PHE A 900 -17.25 -7.11 10.14
CA PHE A 900 -18.69 -7.39 10.29
C PHE A 900 -19.31 -7.73 8.93
N CYS A 901 -19.92 -8.90 8.84
CA CYS A 901 -20.53 -9.43 7.62
C CYS A 901 -22.05 -9.46 7.72
N VAL A 902 -22.75 -9.12 6.64
CA VAL A 902 -24.20 -9.25 6.49
C VAL A 902 -24.54 -10.03 5.21
N ASP A 903 -25.42 -11.01 5.29
CA ASP A 903 -25.81 -11.86 4.16
C ASP A 903 -27.27 -12.34 4.27
N ASP A 904 -27.83 -12.85 3.17
CA ASP A 904 -29.17 -13.43 3.06
C ASP A 904 -30.29 -12.57 3.69
N VAL A 905 -30.45 -11.33 3.19
CA VAL A 905 -31.43 -10.37 3.69
C VAL A 905 -32.80 -10.63 3.07
N THR A 906 -33.85 -10.59 3.89
CA THR A 906 -35.25 -10.73 3.49
C THR A 906 -36.07 -9.56 4.03
N TYR A 907 -36.80 -8.89 3.16
CA TYR A 907 -37.70 -7.78 3.51
C TYR A 907 -38.84 -7.66 2.50
N LYS A 908 -39.94 -7.02 2.88
CA LYS A 908 -41.04 -6.67 1.98
C LYS A 908 -40.81 -5.26 1.45
N THR A 909 -40.60 -5.18 0.14
CA THR A 909 -40.40 -3.90 -0.57
C THR A 909 -41.59 -2.96 -0.41
N GLY A 910 -41.33 -1.68 -0.66
CA GLY A 910 -42.34 -0.69 -0.98
C GLY A 910 -43.31 -1.27 -1.99
N GLY A 911 -44.55 -1.49 -1.59
CA GLY A 911 -45.61 -1.64 -2.58
C GLY A 911 -45.62 -0.42 -3.48
N LEU A 912 -45.92 -0.61 -4.76
CA LEU A 912 -45.97 0.53 -5.68
C LEU A 912 -47.21 1.36 -5.37
N LYS A 913 -47.05 2.42 -4.58
CA LYS A 913 -48.12 3.38 -4.30
C LYS A 913 -48.33 4.24 -5.52
N VAL A 914 -49.52 4.14 -6.11
CA VAL A 914 -49.92 5.00 -7.22
C VAL A 914 -50.06 6.43 -6.67
N MET A 915 -49.26 7.34 -7.21
CA MET A 915 -49.27 8.76 -6.88
C MET A 915 -50.15 9.56 -7.83
N GLY A 916 -50.35 9.06 -9.06
CA GLY A 916 -51.18 9.71 -10.06
C GLY A 916 -51.04 9.12 -11.45
N TYR A 917 -51.58 9.86 -12.43
CA TYR A 917 -51.51 9.51 -13.85
C TYR A 917 -51.07 10.72 -14.67
N ASN A 918 -50.14 10.50 -15.59
CA ASN A 918 -49.75 11.47 -16.60
C ASN A 918 -50.42 11.11 -17.93
N VAL A 919 -51.27 11.99 -18.44
CA VAL A 919 -51.92 11.85 -19.75
C VAL A 919 -51.11 12.62 -20.78
N TYR A 920 -50.72 11.93 -21.86
CA TYR A 920 -50.02 12.53 -22.99
C TYR A 920 -50.96 12.60 -24.20
N ARG A 921 -50.90 13.72 -24.95
CA ARG A 921 -51.57 13.95 -26.23
C ARG A 921 -50.50 14.19 -27.29
N ASP A 922 -50.51 13.40 -28.36
CA ASP A 922 -49.54 13.47 -29.48
C ASP A 922 -48.07 13.42 -29.03
N GLY A 923 -47.79 12.67 -27.97
CA GLY A 923 -46.45 12.55 -27.37
C GLY A 923 -46.07 13.67 -26.41
N GLU A 924 -46.90 14.70 -26.23
CA GLU A 924 -46.68 15.78 -25.26
C GLU A 924 -47.54 15.63 -24.01
N LEU A 925 -47.02 16.02 -22.84
CA LEU A 925 -47.75 15.91 -21.57
C LEU A 925 -48.94 16.89 -21.56
N ALA A 926 -50.16 16.36 -21.61
CA ALA A 926 -51.38 17.14 -21.63
C ALA A 926 -51.92 17.41 -20.21
N LYS A 927 -51.82 16.43 -19.29
CA LYS A 927 -52.36 16.57 -17.93
C LYS A 927 -51.66 15.66 -16.92
N LYS A 928 -51.55 16.14 -15.68
CA LYS A 928 -51.25 15.34 -14.48
C LYS A 928 -52.51 15.20 -13.63
N LEU A 929 -52.78 14.00 -13.15
CA LEU A 929 -53.99 13.63 -12.41
C LEU A 929 -53.60 12.91 -11.11
N ASP A 930 -54.42 13.02 -10.07
CA ASP A 930 -54.20 12.30 -8.81
C ASP A 930 -54.48 10.79 -8.94
N ALA A 931 -54.05 10.02 -7.93
CA ALA A 931 -54.14 8.56 -7.90
C ALA A 931 -55.57 8.00 -7.98
N ASN A 932 -56.59 8.81 -7.64
CA ASN A 932 -57.99 8.37 -7.63
C ASN A 932 -58.71 8.72 -8.95
N THR A 933 -58.05 9.43 -9.86
CA THR A 933 -58.65 9.91 -11.10
C THR A 933 -58.39 8.94 -12.25
N THR A 934 -59.43 8.23 -12.68
CA THR A 934 -59.36 7.22 -13.76
C THR A 934 -60.04 7.65 -15.05
N THR A 935 -60.37 8.94 -15.16
CA THR A 935 -60.95 9.54 -16.35
C THR A 935 -60.46 10.96 -16.55
N TRP A 936 -60.31 11.37 -17.81
CA TRP A 936 -60.03 12.75 -18.17
C TRP A 936 -60.72 13.12 -19.47
N THR A 937 -61.23 14.34 -19.56
CA THR A 937 -61.86 14.86 -20.78
C THR A 937 -60.97 15.91 -21.41
N ASP A 938 -60.51 15.65 -22.63
CA ASP A 938 -59.94 16.68 -23.49
C ASP A 938 -61.07 17.45 -24.17
N THR A 939 -61.25 18.73 -23.81
CA THR A 939 -62.26 19.61 -24.41
C THR A 939 -61.81 20.27 -25.71
N GLU A 940 -60.55 20.05 -26.11
CA GLU A 940 -59.91 20.63 -27.30
C GLU A 940 -59.52 19.54 -28.31
N ALA A 941 -60.14 18.36 -28.25
CA ALA A 941 -59.85 17.21 -29.11
C ALA A 941 -60.40 17.36 -30.54
N THR A 942 -60.26 18.55 -31.15
CA THR A 942 -60.65 18.81 -32.54
C THR A 942 -59.54 18.44 -33.51
N GLY A 943 -59.72 17.34 -34.25
CA GLY A 943 -58.75 16.87 -35.24
C GLY A 943 -58.32 15.42 -34.95
N THR A 944 -57.14 15.07 -35.45
CA THR A 944 -56.54 13.74 -35.21
C THR A 944 -55.56 13.84 -34.05
N HIS A 945 -55.81 13.10 -32.97
CA HIS A 945 -54.96 13.06 -31.79
C HIS A 945 -54.77 11.64 -31.29
N THR A 946 -53.60 11.34 -30.74
CA THR A 946 -53.32 10.10 -30.00
C THR A 946 -53.10 10.38 -28.52
N TYR A 947 -53.47 9.42 -27.69
CA TYR A 947 -53.34 9.51 -26.25
C TYR A 947 -52.72 8.24 -25.67
N VAL A 948 -51.89 8.44 -24.65
CA VAL A 948 -51.39 7.40 -23.75
C VAL A 948 -51.45 7.90 -22.32
N VAL A 949 -51.56 6.99 -21.37
CA VAL A 949 -51.53 7.27 -19.95
C VAL A 949 -50.35 6.53 -19.32
N ILE A 950 -49.59 7.22 -18.48
CA ILE A 950 -48.50 6.67 -17.68
C ILE A 950 -48.90 6.71 -16.21
N THR A 951 -48.76 5.58 -15.51
CA THR A 951 -48.94 5.51 -14.06
C THR A 951 -47.72 6.10 -13.37
N VAL A 952 -47.92 7.01 -12.44
CA VAL A 952 -46.86 7.62 -11.63
C VAL A 952 -46.88 6.96 -10.26
N TYR A 953 -45.78 6.32 -9.87
CA TYR A 953 -45.55 5.75 -8.54
C TYR A 953 -44.60 6.62 -7.73
N ALA A 954 -44.54 6.41 -6.41
CA ALA A 954 -43.63 7.14 -5.52
C ALA A 954 -42.15 6.96 -5.90
N ASN A 955 -41.79 5.86 -6.56
CA ASN A 955 -40.44 5.48 -6.95
C ASN A 955 -40.17 5.54 -8.47
N GLY A 956 -41.11 6.03 -9.29
CA GLY A 956 -40.91 6.16 -10.74
C GLY A 956 -42.18 6.07 -11.57
N GLU A 957 -42.03 6.19 -12.89
CA GLU A 957 -43.14 6.12 -13.86
C GLU A 957 -43.20 4.73 -14.53
N SER A 958 -44.42 4.24 -14.81
CA SER A 958 -44.62 3.01 -15.58
C SER A 958 -44.28 3.17 -17.06
N LEU A 959 -44.31 2.06 -17.80
CA LEU A 959 -44.45 2.14 -19.26
C LEU A 959 -45.76 2.81 -19.66
N ALA A 960 -45.80 3.38 -20.87
CA ALA A 960 -47.00 3.95 -21.46
C ALA A 960 -48.07 2.90 -21.72
N SER A 961 -49.34 3.30 -21.58
CA SER A 961 -50.48 2.45 -21.88
C SER A 961 -50.56 2.04 -23.35
N ASN A 962 -51.53 1.17 -23.67
CA ASN A 962 -52.02 1.06 -25.04
C ASN A 962 -52.44 2.44 -25.57
N THR A 963 -52.18 2.71 -26.85
CA THR A 963 -52.52 3.99 -27.49
C THR A 963 -53.98 3.97 -27.95
N VAL A 964 -54.69 5.07 -27.71
CA VAL A 964 -56.02 5.35 -28.27
C VAL A 964 -55.99 6.68 -29.03
N GLY A 965 -56.95 6.93 -29.92
CA GLY A 965 -56.97 8.17 -30.68
C GLY A 965 -58.35 8.57 -31.18
N VAL A 966 -58.44 9.83 -31.60
CA VAL A 966 -59.58 10.43 -32.31
C VAL A 966 -59.13 10.84 -33.71
N GLY A 967 -60.07 10.91 -34.67
CA GLY A 967 -59.80 11.31 -36.05
C GLY A 967 -59.90 10.17 -37.09
N ASP A 968 -59.66 10.51 -38.36
CA ASP A 968 -59.98 9.67 -39.54
C ASP A 968 -59.29 8.30 -39.57
N ASN A 969 -58.23 8.11 -38.78
CA ASN A 969 -57.46 6.86 -38.70
C ASN A 969 -57.87 5.93 -37.54
N TRP A 970 -58.84 6.32 -36.70
CA TRP A 970 -59.21 5.60 -35.45
C TRP A 970 -60.70 5.17 -35.38
N THR A 971 -61.32 4.78 -36.50
CA THR A 971 -62.71 4.28 -36.50
C THR A 971 -62.82 2.84 -35.99
N GLY A 972 -63.01 2.66 -34.67
CA GLY A 972 -63.40 1.38 -34.04
C GLY A 972 -64.88 1.02 -34.23
N ILE A 973 -65.22 -0.27 -34.07
CA ILE A 973 -66.60 -0.79 -34.17
C ILE A 973 -67.33 -0.53 -32.85
N ASN A 974 -68.22 0.46 -32.81
CA ASN A 974 -68.78 1.00 -31.56
C ASN A 974 -70.03 0.29 -31.00
N ASP A 975 -70.54 -0.81 -31.57
CA ASP A 975 -71.73 -1.47 -31.00
C ASP A 975 -71.92 -2.96 -31.40
N ILE A 976 -72.18 -3.82 -30.41
CA ILE A 976 -72.66 -5.21 -30.56
C ILE A 976 -74.02 -5.30 -29.87
N VAL A 977 -75.11 -5.35 -30.65
CA VAL A 977 -76.47 -5.44 -30.09
C VAL A 977 -77.00 -6.87 -30.19
N VAL A 978 -77.34 -7.47 -29.05
CA VAL A 978 -78.14 -8.71 -28.99
C VAL A 978 -79.59 -8.37 -29.31
N ALA A 979 -79.99 -8.49 -30.58
CA ALA A 979 -81.39 -8.37 -31.00
C ALA A 979 -82.07 -9.75 -31.09
N PRO A 980 -83.41 -9.85 -30.94
CA PRO A 980 -84.11 -11.13 -30.94
C PRO A 980 -83.94 -11.86 -32.28
N ASN A 981 -83.61 -13.16 -32.19
CA ASN A 981 -83.49 -14.09 -33.31
C ASN A 981 -84.64 -13.94 -34.32
N ASN A 982 -84.34 -13.53 -35.55
CA ASN A 982 -85.15 -13.92 -36.69
C ASN A 982 -84.55 -15.21 -37.24
N ALA A 983 -85.21 -16.34 -36.99
CA ALA A 983 -84.62 -17.67 -37.12
C ALA A 983 -84.27 -18.11 -38.56
N ASN A 984 -84.48 -17.28 -39.58
CA ASN A 984 -84.28 -17.66 -40.99
C ASN A 984 -83.45 -16.65 -41.82
N ALA A 985 -82.67 -15.77 -41.18
CA ALA A 985 -81.88 -14.77 -41.90
C ALA A 985 -80.51 -15.31 -42.37
N PRO A 986 -80.07 -15.03 -43.62
CA PRO A 986 -78.76 -15.45 -44.11
C PRO A 986 -77.60 -14.91 -43.26
N VAL A 987 -76.62 -15.77 -42.97
CA VAL A 987 -75.41 -15.46 -42.19
C VAL A 987 -74.22 -15.37 -43.14
N TYR A 988 -73.39 -14.35 -42.97
CA TYR A 988 -72.19 -14.09 -43.77
C TYR A 988 -70.94 -14.08 -42.89
N ASN A 989 -69.78 -14.48 -43.42
CA ASN A 989 -68.50 -14.27 -42.74
C ASN A 989 -67.98 -12.84 -42.96
N THR A 990 -66.84 -12.49 -42.35
CA THR A 990 -66.21 -11.16 -42.47
C THR A 990 -65.72 -10.83 -43.88
N ALA A 991 -65.63 -11.82 -44.78
CA ALA A 991 -65.36 -11.63 -46.20
C ALA A 991 -66.64 -11.44 -47.05
N GLY A 992 -67.82 -11.38 -46.42
CA GLY A 992 -69.11 -11.18 -47.11
C GLY A 992 -69.65 -12.44 -47.82
N GLN A 993 -69.10 -13.61 -47.52
CA GLN A 993 -69.56 -14.88 -48.09
C GLN A 993 -70.68 -15.45 -47.23
N ARG A 994 -71.76 -15.94 -47.85
CA ARG A 994 -72.86 -16.59 -47.12
C ARG A 994 -72.38 -17.95 -46.59
N VAL A 995 -72.49 -18.15 -45.29
CA VAL A 995 -71.97 -19.33 -44.56
C VAL A 995 -73.04 -20.08 -43.78
N GLY A 996 -74.27 -19.55 -43.69
CA GLY A 996 -75.38 -20.23 -43.02
C GLY A 996 -76.74 -19.58 -43.32
N ASN A 997 -77.82 -20.27 -42.95
CA ASN A 997 -79.18 -19.75 -43.00
C ASN A 997 -79.68 -19.31 -41.62
N ASN A 998 -78.94 -19.71 -40.58
CA ASN A 998 -79.11 -19.33 -39.20
C ASN A 998 -77.74 -19.35 -38.49
N LEU A 999 -77.59 -18.58 -37.40
CA LEU A 999 -76.37 -18.59 -36.57
C LEU A 999 -76.10 -19.95 -35.90
N LYS A 1000 -77.10 -20.82 -35.78
CA LYS A 1000 -76.96 -22.21 -35.32
C LYS A 1000 -76.25 -23.12 -36.34
N ASP A 1001 -76.18 -22.71 -37.61
CA ASP A 1001 -75.62 -23.53 -38.69
C ASP A 1001 -74.09 -23.38 -38.80
N VAL A 1002 -73.50 -22.41 -38.09
CA VAL A 1002 -72.07 -22.10 -38.15
C VAL A 1002 -71.38 -22.50 -36.84
N LYS A 1003 -70.15 -23.00 -36.94
CA LYS A 1003 -69.28 -23.21 -35.77
C LYS A 1003 -68.68 -21.87 -35.34
N GLY A 1004 -68.40 -21.70 -34.05
CA GLY A 1004 -68.11 -20.42 -33.41
C GLY A 1004 -67.15 -19.49 -34.19
N GLY A 1005 -67.42 -18.19 -34.13
CA GLY A 1005 -66.74 -17.16 -34.91
C GLY A 1005 -67.52 -15.84 -35.01
N ILE A 1006 -66.99 -14.88 -35.78
CA ILE A 1006 -67.62 -13.58 -36.05
C ILE A 1006 -68.32 -13.61 -37.41
N PHE A 1007 -69.60 -13.23 -37.42
CA PHE A 1007 -70.46 -13.26 -38.60
C PHE A 1007 -71.25 -11.97 -38.77
N ILE A 1008 -71.90 -11.82 -39.92
CA ILE A 1008 -72.84 -10.75 -40.22
C ILE A 1008 -74.20 -11.39 -40.54
N GLN A 1009 -75.26 -11.00 -39.83
CA GLN A 1009 -76.63 -11.43 -40.11
C GLN A 1009 -77.53 -10.19 -40.08
N ASN A 1010 -78.39 -10.01 -41.09
CA ASN A 1010 -79.25 -8.82 -41.24
C ASN A 1010 -78.49 -7.47 -41.19
N GLY A 1011 -77.30 -7.41 -41.81
CA GLY A 1011 -76.47 -6.21 -41.85
C GLY A 1011 -75.82 -5.85 -40.50
N ARG A 1012 -75.89 -6.73 -39.50
CA ARG A 1012 -75.29 -6.53 -38.17
C ARG A 1012 -74.28 -7.62 -37.86
N LYS A 1013 -73.21 -7.24 -37.17
CA LYS A 1013 -72.15 -8.17 -36.74
C LYS A 1013 -72.62 -8.96 -35.52
N VAL A 1014 -72.39 -10.27 -35.49
CA VAL A 1014 -72.81 -11.20 -34.43
C VAL A 1014 -71.70 -12.20 -34.14
N VAL A 1015 -71.47 -12.50 -32.86
CA VAL A 1015 -70.51 -13.53 -32.42
C VAL A 1015 -71.28 -14.79 -32.03
N VAL A 1016 -70.91 -15.93 -32.63
CA VAL A 1016 -71.42 -17.26 -32.24
C VAL A 1016 -70.34 -17.92 -31.41
N LYS A 1017 -70.67 -18.35 -30.19
CA LYS A 1017 -69.75 -19.08 -29.30
C LYS A 1017 -69.85 -20.58 -29.53
#